data_AF-A0ABD2G8D7-F1
#
_entry.id   AF-A0ABD2G8D7-F1
#
_cell.length_a   1.000
_cell.length_b   1.000
_cell.length_c   1.000
_cell.angle_alpha   90.00
_cell.angle_beta   90.00
_cell.angle_gamma   90.00
#
_symmetry.space_group_name_H-M   'P 1'
#
loop_
_entity.id
_entity.type
_entity.pdbx_description
1 polymer ?
#
loop_
_entity_poly.entity_id
_entity_poly.type
_entity_poly.pdbx_seq_one_letter_code
_entity_poly.pdbx_strand_id
1 'polypeptide(L)'
;MPVLDREPSRDSGGGDGLPKLPLPALKDTLDMYLSCMKHLLTEEQFNKSQNVVKQFGAPGGVGELLQSKLMERRENKANWVYEYWMNDMYLNNRLALPVNSSPVMVFPQQHFRDPIDSLRFAAHMISGVLEYKTLLDSRSLPVDYARGQLAGTPLCMEQYYRLFTSYRLPGTERDTLVAQESSVMPEPEHIIVACKNQFFVLDVVINFRRLNERDLLTQLDKITRMADNEEEHLPPIGLLTSDGRTEWAQARSELMRESTNRDALDMIERCMCLVCLDDPSGPELSDTTRAMLMLHGEGVAKNGGNRWYDKPMQFVVGADGCCGVVCEHSAFEGIVLVQCTEYLLKYMIGSPSKLVRAASVSKVPAPRRLRWKCSPEIHKLLASSADKLQRQVKNLDMNVYTFCDYGKEFIKKQKMSPDAYIQVALQLAFYRCHSRPVSTYESASIRRFKQGRVDNIRSATPEALTFVKAMTDGKLCTSDTEKMEMLRDAITAQTKYTILSITGMAIDNHLLGLRELAHELKMEKPEIFQDEAFLISNQFILSTSQVPTTVEMFCCYGPVVPNGYGACYNPQSDHIIFSVSSFLDSPQTCSAEFVKCLVQGLMDIEDLCNKCNSSSNTTQKKQGQTLETHTQTETNWQSKTPQRPADKTESQQALPQFVLKTPDQTKVEAQTQTSSQALKNGSKS
;
A
#
# COMPACT_ATOMS: atom_id res chain seq x y z
N MET A 1 -20.06 8.50 -10.80
CA MET A 1 -19.99 7.03 -10.78
C MET A 1 -19.17 6.51 -11.97
N PRO A 2 -17.83 6.53 -11.94
CA PRO A 2 -17.06 6.44 -13.19
C PRO A 2 -16.69 5.03 -13.64
N VAL A 3 -17.09 3.95 -12.94
CA VAL A 3 -16.81 2.56 -13.36
C VAL A 3 -18.06 1.86 -13.87
N LEU A 4 -19.25 2.20 -13.36
CA LEU A 4 -20.52 1.66 -13.85
C LEU A 4 -21.02 2.36 -15.13
N ASP A 5 -20.61 3.61 -15.37
CA ASP A 5 -21.02 4.41 -16.54
C ASP A 5 -20.01 4.36 -17.70
N ARG A 6 -18.96 3.53 -17.63
CA ARG A 6 -18.00 3.38 -18.73
C ARG A 6 -18.49 2.31 -19.69
N GLU A 7 -18.76 2.69 -20.94
CA GLU A 7 -19.03 1.72 -21.99
C GLU A 7 -17.89 0.69 -22.07
N PRO A 8 -18.21 -0.61 -22.26
CA PRO A 8 -17.19 -1.61 -22.53
C PRO A 8 -16.44 -1.21 -23.80
N SER A 9 -15.15 -0.95 -23.70
CA SER A 9 -14.33 -0.73 -24.89
C SER A 9 -14.38 -1.99 -25.75
N ARG A 10 -14.88 -1.88 -26.98
CA ARG A 10 -14.74 -2.94 -27.98
C ARG A 10 -13.26 -3.26 -28.14
N ASP A 11 -12.94 -4.50 -27.80
CA ASP A 11 -11.60 -5.06 -27.85
C ASP A 11 -11.01 -4.87 -29.26
N SER A 12 -9.83 -4.25 -29.30
CA SER A 12 -8.89 -4.33 -30.42
C SER A 12 -7.50 -4.58 -29.85
N GLY A 13 -7.34 -5.69 -29.12
CA GLY A 13 -6.04 -6.32 -28.87
C GLY A 13 -5.71 -6.45 -27.39
N GLY A 14 -6.22 -7.51 -26.75
CA GLY A 14 -5.77 -7.94 -25.44
C GLY A 14 -4.26 -8.09 -25.38
N GLY A 15 -3.57 -7.35 -24.49
CA GLY A 15 -2.16 -7.53 -24.10
C GLY A 15 -1.08 -7.36 -25.19
N ASP A 16 -1.39 -7.52 -26.47
CA ASP A 16 -0.42 -7.61 -27.56
C ASP A 16 0.22 -6.26 -27.89
N GLY A 17 -0.45 -5.15 -27.58
CA GLY A 17 0.01 -3.79 -27.91
C GLY A 17 0.92 -3.09 -26.89
N LEU A 18 1.13 -3.63 -25.68
CA LEU A 18 2.01 -2.97 -24.70
C LEU A 18 3.50 -3.14 -25.06
N PRO A 19 4.36 -2.14 -24.85
CA PRO A 19 5.79 -2.28 -25.08
C PRO A 19 6.44 -3.25 -24.08
N LYS A 20 7.54 -3.91 -24.49
CA LYS A 20 8.45 -4.58 -23.54
C LYS A 20 9.15 -3.53 -22.67
N LEU A 21 9.50 -3.90 -21.44
CA LEU A 21 10.32 -3.06 -20.57
C LEU A 21 11.63 -2.71 -21.31
N PRO A 22 12.00 -1.42 -21.43
CA PRO A 22 13.26 -1.02 -22.03
C PRO A 22 14.44 -1.54 -21.21
N LEU A 23 15.63 -1.44 -21.80
CA LEU A 23 16.88 -1.68 -21.10
C LEU A 23 17.69 -0.38 -21.13
N PRO A 24 18.01 0.22 -19.97
CA PRO A 24 18.85 1.40 -19.93
C PRO A 24 20.25 1.11 -20.46
N ALA A 25 20.97 2.15 -20.91
CA ALA A 25 22.39 1.98 -21.19
C ALA A 25 23.16 1.70 -19.89
N LEU A 26 24.14 0.80 -19.97
CA LEU A 26 24.97 0.43 -18.82
C LEU A 26 25.62 1.67 -18.17
N LYS A 27 26.25 2.52 -18.99
CA LYS A 27 26.91 3.74 -18.53
C LYS A 27 25.95 4.66 -17.77
N ASP A 28 24.75 4.90 -18.29
CA ASP A 28 23.77 5.78 -17.65
C ASP A 28 23.34 5.23 -16.27
N THR A 29 23.21 3.91 -16.16
CA THR A 29 22.89 3.24 -14.90
C THR A 29 24.00 3.37 -13.87
N LEU A 30 25.26 3.17 -14.30
CA LEU A 30 26.43 3.27 -13.43
C LEU A 30 26.69 4.72 -12.97
N ASP A 31 26.54 5.69 -13.86
CA ASP A 31 26.66 7.12 -13.54
C ASP A 31 25.57 7.55 -12.55
N MET A 32 24.33 7.12 -12.78
CA MET A 32 23.21 7.41 -11.88
C MET A 32 23.39 6.72 -10.52
N TYR A 33 23.83 5.47 -10.48
CA TYR A 33 24.15 4.75 -9.24
C TYR A 33 25.16 5.52 -8.38
N LEU A 34 26.28 5.96 -8.97
CA LEU A 34 27.28 6.76 -8.25
C LEU A 34 26.69 8.11 -7.78
N SER A 35 25.87 8.78 -8.60
CA SER A 35 25.18 10.01 -8.21
C SER A 35 24.28 9.81 -6.99
N CYS A 36 23.47 8.75 -6.98
CA CYS A 36 22.58 8.40 -5.87
C CYS A 36 23.32 8.08 -4.57
N MET A 37 24.54 7.53 -4.67
CA MET A 37 25.29 7.06 -3.49
C MET A 37 26.24 8.09 -2.91
N LYS A 38 26.68 9.09 -3.68
CA LYS A 38 27.76 10.01 -3.29
C LYS A 38 27.55 10.69 -1.93
N HIS A 39 26.33 11.12 -1.63
CA HIS A 39 25.98 11.82 -0.38
C HIS A 39 25.47 10.90 0.73
N LEU A 40 25.36 9.59 0.45
CA LEU A 40 24.99 8.57 1.43
C LEU A 40 26.20 7.85 2.03
N LEU A 41 27.39 8.08 1.45
CA LEU A 41 28.63 7.39 1.80
C LEU A 41 29.65 8.38 2.36
N THR A 42 30.65 7.84 3.06
CA THR A 42 31.88 8.58 3.33
C THR A 42 32.70 8.77 2.05
N GLU A 43 33.61 9.75 2.04
CA GLU A 43 34.48 10.01 0.89
C GLU A 43 35.36 8.80 0.54
N GLU A 44 35.85 8.07 1.55
CA GLU A 44 36.63 6.85 1.36
C GLU A 44 35.82 5.74 0.69
N GLN A 45 34.62 5.45 1.20
CA GLN A 45 33.70 4.47 0.61
C GLN A 45 33.34 4.84 -0.83
N PHE A 46 33.06 6.11 -1.10
CA PHE A 46 32.71 6.57 -2.42
C PHE A 46 33.87 6.43 -3.42
N ASN A 47 35.09 6.82 -3.03
CA ASN A 47 36.29 6.70 -3.88
C ASN A 47 36.56 5.23 -4.24
N LYS A 48 36.39 4.30 -3.29
CA LYS A 48 36.46 2.86 -3.56
C LYS A 48 35.39 2.44 -4.57
N SER A 49 34.13 2.82 -4.33
CA SER A 49 33.00 2.49 -5.19
C SER A 49 33.19 2.98 -6.62
N GLN A 50 33.73 4.19 -6.80
CA GLN A 50 34.03 4.75 -8.12
C GLN A 50 35.04 3.89 -8.90
N ASN A 51 36.07 3.37 -8.23
CA ASN A 51 37.05 2.49 -8.87
C ASN A 51 36.41 1.15 -9.27
N VAL A 52 35.59 0.57 -8.40
CA VAL A 52 34.86 -0.69 -8.67
C VAL A 52 33.91 -0.52 -9.86
N VAL A 53 33.11 0.55 -9.87
CA VAL A 53 32.18 0.86 -10.97
C VAL A 53 32.92 1.11 -12.28
N LYS A 54 34.05 1.83 -12.24
CA LYS A 54 34.89 2.09 -13.41
C LYS A 54 35.44 0.80 -14.02
N GLN A 55 35.89 -0.14 -13.19
CA GLN A 55 36.38 -1.45 -13.64
C GLN A 55 35.24 -2.30 -14.21
N PHE A 56 34.09 -2.32 -13.54
CA PHE A 56 32.92 -3.08 -13.98
C PHE A 56 32.41 -2.61 -15.36
N GLY A 57 32.33 -1.30 -15.59
CA GLY A 57 31.88 -0.69 -16.84
C GLY A 57 32.98 -0.40 -17.86
N ALA A 58 34.21 -0.90 -17.68
CA ALA A 58 35.29 -0.68 -18.64
C ALA A 58 35.01 -1.39 -19.98
N PRO A 59 35.52 -0.88 -21.12
CA PRO A 59 35.40 -1.57 -22.40
C PRO A 59 35.96 -2.99 -22.35
N GLY A 60 35.17 -3.98 -22.77
CA GLY A 60 35.49 -5.41 -22.66
C GLY A 60 35.38 -5.98 -21.23
N GLY A 61 34.90 -5.18 -20.26
CA GLY A 61 34.71 -5.58 -18.87
C GLY A 61 33.48 -6.45 -18.65
N VAL A 62 33.33 -6.94 -17.40
CA VAL A 62 32.24 -7.82 -16.99
C VAL A 62 30.86 -7.16 -17.19
N GLY A 63 30.74 -5.85 -16.96
CA GLY A 63 29.49 -5.13 -17.15
C GLY A 63 28.98 -5.16 -18.59
N GLU A 64 29.85 -5.01 -19.60
CA GLU A 64 29.45 -5.07 -21.01
C GLU A 64 28.99 -6.49 -21.42
N LEU A 65 29.64 -7.53 -20.89
CA LEU A 65 29.21 -8.91 -21.08
C LEU A 65 27.81 -9.13 -20.50
N LEU A 66 27.58 -8.72 -19.25
CA LEU A 66 26.27 -8.86 -18.59
C LEU A 66 25.19 -8.03 -19.31
N GLN A 67 25.51 -6.82 -19.76
CA GLN A 67 24.61 -5.99 -20.56
C GLN A 67 24.21 -6.71 -21.87
N SER A 68 25.16 -7.33 -22.56
CA SER A 68 24.90 -8.10 -23.78
C SER A 68 23.94 -9.27 -23.52
N LYS A 69 24.15 -10.02 -22.44
CA LYS A 69 23.26 -11.10 -22.02
C LYS A 69 21.87 -10.61 -21.58
N LEU A 70 21.79 -9.42 -20.99
CA LEU A 70 20.52 -8.83 -20.62
C LEU A 70 19.72 -8.35 -21.84
N MET A 71 20.41 -7.87 -22.89
CA MET A 71 19.79 -7.59 -24.19
C MET A 71 19.23 -8.87 -24.82
N GLU A 72 19.99 -9.98 -24.84
CA GLU A 72 19.49 -11.28 -25.30
C GLU A 72 18.25 -11.73 -24.50
N ARG A 73 18.27 -11.57 -23.17
CA ARG A 73 17.13 -11.91 -22.31
C ARG A 73 15.90 -11.06 -22.63
N ARG A 74 16.07 -9.75 -22.86
CA ARG A 74 14.98 -8.83 -23.26
C ARG A 74 14.31 -9.26 -24.56
N GLU A 75 15.06 -9.73 -25.54
CA GLU A 75 14.48 -10.19 -26.80
C GLU A 75 13.67 -11.48 -26.62
N ASN A 76 14.10 -12.36 -25.71
CA ASN A 76 13.48 -13.68 -25.50
C ASN A 76 12.37 -13.73 -24.43
N LYS A 77 12.17 -12.66 -23.65
CA LYS A 77 11.15 -12.61 -22.59
C LYS A 77 10.13 -11.49 -22.85
N ALA A 78 8.90 -11.66 -22.35
CA ALA A 78 7.89 -10.60 -22.36
C ALA A 78 8.30 -9.42 -21.46
N ASN A 79 8.92 -9.74 -20.32
CA ASN A 79 9.54 -8.80 -19.41
C ASN A 79 10.82 -9.46 -18.85
N TRP A 80 11.97 -8.81 -19.03
CA TRP A 80 13.26 -9.40 -18.71
C TRP A 80 13.54 -9.48 -17.21
N VAL A 81 12.96 -8.58 -16.40
CA VAL A 81 13.22 -8.52 -14.94
C VAL A 81 12.18 -9.25 -14.12
N TYR A 82 11.00 -9.56 -14.67
CA TYR A 82 9.85 -10.05 -13.90
C TYR A 82 10.19 -11.19 -12.92
N GLU A 83 10.88 -12.23 -13.40
CA GLU A 83 11.27 -13.38 -12.56
C GLU A 83 12.28 -13.01 -11.48
N TYR A 84 13.31 -12.23 -11.84
CA TYR A 84 14.33 -11.75 -10.91
C TYR A 84 13.73 -10.89 -9.81
N TRP A 85 12.96 -9.87 -10.21
CA TRP A 85 12.33 -8.93 -9.31
C TRP A 85 11.39 -9.64 -8.34
N MET A 86 10.57 -10.56 -8.85
CA MET A 86 9.59 -11.24 -8.02
C MET A 86 10.33 -12.14 -6.99
N ASN A 87 11.40 -12.83 -7.39
CA ASN A 87 12.20 -13.64 -6.47
C ASN A 87 12.90 -12.76 -5.42
N ASP A 88 13.58 -11.71 -5.84
CA ASP A 88 14.34 -10.81 -4.97
C ASP A 88 13.44 -10.08 -3.96
N MET A 89 12.34 -9.51 -4.45
CA MET A 89 11.43 -8.70 -3.62
C MET A 89 10.60 -9.55 -2.65
N TYR A 90 10.14 -10.74 -3.08
CA TYR A 90 9.20 -11.53 -2.28
C TYR A 90 9.66 -12.95 -2.02
N LEU A 91 9.84 -13.79 -3.06
CA LEU A 91 9.91 -15.24 -2.83
C LEU A 91 11.23 -15.71 -2.21
N ASN A 92 12.28 -14.89 -2.19
CA ASN A 92 13.51 -15.16 -1.45
C ASN A 92 13.44 -14.60 -0.01
N ASN A 93 12.54 -13.66 0.29
CA ASN A 93 12.42 -13.09 1.64
C ASN A 93 11.91 -14.17 2.61
N ARG A 94 12.70 -14.46 3.66
CA ARG A 94 12.39 -15.52 4.65
C ARG A 94 11.63 -15.00 5.88
N LEU A 95 11.46 -13.69 6.02
CA LEU A 95 10.65 -13.10 7.09
C LEU A 95 9.19 -13.55 6.99
N ALA A 96 8.50 -13.58 8.12
CA ALA A 96 7.07 -13.85 8.14
C ALA A 96 6.30 -12.80 7.34
N LEU A 97 5.20 -13.21 6.69
CA LEU A 97 4.36 -12.32 5.89
C LEU A 97 3.68 -11.18 6.67
N PRO A 98 3.00 -11.42 7.82
CA PRO A 98 2.37 -10.33 8.58
C PRO A 98 3.40 -9.27 8.94
N VAL A 99 2.99 -8.00 8.83
CA VAL A 99 3.83 -6.80 9.04
C VAL A 99 4.92 -6.61 7.98
N ASN A 100 5.78 -7.61 7.75
CA ASN A 100 7.01 -7.44 6.95
C ASN A 100 6.78 -7.47 5.44
N SER A 101 5.70 -8.09 4.95
CA SER A 101 5.46 -8.25 3.51
C SER A 101 4.02 -7.99 3.10
N SER A 102 3.04 -8.38 3.91
CA SER A 102 1.62 -8.23 3.56
C SER A 102 1.10 -6.85 3.95
N PRO A 103 0.83 -5.93 3.00
CA PRO A 103 0.14 -4.71 3.33
C PRO A 103 -1.33 -4.99 3.62
N VAL A 104 -1.99 -4.00 4.21
CA VAL A 104 -3.42 -4.06 4.48
C VAL A 104 -4.12 -2.81 3.98
N MET A 105 -5.36 -2.95 3.53
CA MET A 105 -6.26 -1.85 3.26
C MET A 105 -7.34 -1.82 4.34
N VAL A 106 -7.39 -0.74 5.11
CA VAL A 106 -8.37 -0.50 6.17
C VAL A 106 -9.54 0.30 5.59
N PHE A 107 -10.77 -0.24 5.66
CA PHE A 107 -11.97 0.39 5.07
C PHE A 107 -12.54 1.50 5.99
N PRO A 108 -13.65 2.17 5.65
CA PRO A 108 -14.35 2.98 6.64
C PRO A 108 -14.82 2.11 7.82
N GLN A 109 -14.80 2.65 9.03
CA GLN A 109 -15.36 1.94 10.19
C GLN A 109 -16.86 1.71 10.00
N GLN A 110 -17.29 0.47 10.23
CA GLN A 110 -18.70 0.11 10.15
C GLN A 110 -19.37 0.22 11.53
N HIS A 111 -20.68 0.44 11.55
CA HIS A 111 -21.48 0.53 12.77
C HIS A 111 -22.54 -0.57 12.76
N PHE A 112 -22.20 -1.73 13.30
CA PHE A 112 -23.10 -2.87 13.41
C PHE A 112 -23.91 -2.77 14.70
N ARG A 113 -25.25 -2.81 14.58
CA ARG A 113 -26.15 -2.68 15.75
C ARG A 113 -26.40 -4.03 16.39
N ASP A 114 -26.58 -5.04 15.56
CA ASP A 114 -26.79 -6.43 15.96
C ASP A 114 -25.68 -7.32 15.38
N PRO A 115 -25.35 -8.46 16.02
CA PRO A 115 -24.34 -9.39 15.50
C PRO A 115 -24.59 -9.81 14.04
N ILE A 116 -25.85 -9.94 13.65
CA ILE A 116 -26.27 -10.31 12.29
C ILE A 116 -25.90 -9.24 11.24
N ASP A 117 -25.69 -7.98 11.62
CA ASP A 117 -25.34 -6.90 10.69
C ASP A 117 -23.95 -7.09 10.09
N SER A 118 -22.99 -7.59 10.89
CA SER A 118 -21.66 -7.96 10.40
C SER A 118 -21.75 -9.06 9.33
N LEU A 119 -22.64 -10.04 9.52
CA LEU A 119 -22.86 -11.12 8.55
C LEU A 119 -23.58 -10.62 7.29
N ARG A 120 -24.51 -9.66 7.42
CA ARG A 120 -25.12 -8.99 6.26
C ARG A 120 -24.07 -8.24 5.45
N PHE A 121 -23.18 -7.50 6.12
CA PHE A 121 -22.07 -6.81 5.47
C PHE A 121 -21.14 -7.79 4.75
N ALA A 122 -20.76 -8.90 5.40
CA ALA A 122 -19.95 -9.94 4.79
C ALA A 122 -20.65 -10.59 3.57
N ALA A 123 -21.95 -10.91 3.67
CA ALA A 123 -22.72 -11.47 2.55
C ALA A 123 -22.76 -10.51 1.35
N HIS A 124 -22.98 -9.23 1.59
CA HIS A 124 -23.01 -8.21 0.54
C HIS A 124 -21.62 -8.01 -0.10
N MET A 125 -20.56 -8.01 0.72
CA MET A 125 -19.19 -7.96 0.22
C MET A 125 -18.85 -9.17 -0.65
N ILE A 126 -19.18 -10.39 -0.22
CA ILE A 126 -18.98 -11.62 -1.01
C ILE A 126 -19.73 -11.52 -2.34
N SER A 127 -20.98 -11.04 -2.33
CA SER A 127 -21.73 -10.80 -3.58
C SER A 127 -20.99 -9.83 -4.51
N GLY A 128 -20.42 -8.75 -3.98
CA GLY A 128 -19.59 -7.82 -4.76
C GLY A 128 -18.31 -8.47 -5.31
N VAL A 129 -17.66 -9.34 -4.54
CA VAL A 129 -16.48 -10.10 -4.99
C VAL A 129 -16.84 -11.03 -6.15
N LEU A 130 -17.97 -11.73 -6.06
CA LEU A 130 -18.47 -12.58 -7.15
C LEU A 130 -18.79 -11.77 -8.41
N GLU A 131 -19.38 -10.58 -8.25
CA GLU A 131 -19.64 -9.68 -9.37
C GLU A 131 -18.33 -9.24 -10.04
N TYR A 132 -17.37 -8.77 -9.25
CA TYR A 132 -16.07 -8.34 -9.75
C TYR A 132 -15.31 -9.49 -10.43
N LYS A 133 -15.38 -10.71 -9.87
CA LYS A 133 -14.79 -11.89 -10.50
C LYS A 133 -15.41 -12.19 -11.87
N THR A 134 -16.72 -12.01 -12.07
CA THR A 134 -17.34 -12.07 -13.42
C THR A 134 -16.64 -11.18 -14.41
N LEU A 135 -16.34 -9.94 -14.01
CA LEU A 135 -15.74 -8.95 -14.89
C LEU A 135 -14.32 -9.37 -15.28
N LEU A 136 -13.59 -9.98 -14.34
CA LEU A 136 -12.28 -10.56 -14.61
C LEU A 136 -12.38 -11.77 -15.56
N ASP A 137 -13.25 -12.73 -15.26
CA ASP A 137 -13.39 -13.97 -16.04
C ASP A 137 -13.85 -13.70 -17.47
N SER A 138 -14.75 -12.73 -17.65
CA SER A 138 -15.23 -12.28 -18.96
C SER A 138 -14.29 -11.28 -19.65
N ARG A 139 -13.17 -10.92 -19.02
CA ARG A 139 -12.24 -9.87 -19.46
C ARG A 139 -12.94 -8.55 -19.82
N SER A 140 -14.00 -8.20 -19.10
CA SER A 140 -14.81 -6.99 -19.31
C SER A 140 -14.43 -5.83 -18.39
N LEU A 141 -13.45 -6.01 -17.50
CA LEU A 141 -12.93 -4.92 -16.69
C LEU A 141 -12.31 -3.84 -17.61
N PRO A 142 -12.67 -2.55 -17.46
CA PRO A 142 -12.09 -1.49 -18.26
C PRO A 142 -10.57 -1.44 -18.12
N VAL A 143 -9.87 -1.21 -19.24
CA VAL A 143 -8.42 -1.04 -19.24
C VAL A 143 -8.05 0.18 -18.39
N ASP A 144 -7.06 -0.01 -17.51
CA ASP A 144 -6.48 1.08 -16.74
C ASP A 144 -5.63 1.99 -17.63
N TYR A 145 -5.71 3.29 -17.38
CA TYR A 145 -4.84 4.30 -17.99
C TYR A 145 -4.06 5.04 -16.92
N ALA A 146 -2.79 5.34 -17.23
CA ALA A 146 -1.92 6.13 -16.39
C ALA A 146 -2.57 7.49 -16.06
N ARG A 147 -2.43 7.92 -14.80
CA ARG A 147 -2.84 9.23 -14.31
C ARG A 147 -1.61 10.01 -13.84
N GLY A 148 -1.70 11.35 -13.80
CA GLY A 148 -0.58 12.19 -13.39
C GLY A 148 0.49 12.29 -14.48
N GLN A 149 1.75 11.95 -14.14
CA GLN A 149 2.87 12.00 -15.08
C GLN A 149 2.64 11.03 -16.26
N LEU A 150 2.78 11.54 -17.49
CA LEU A 150 2.53 10.78 -18.72
C LEU A 150 1.15 10.10 -18.71
N ALA A 151 0.10 10.87 -18.40
CA ALA A 151 -1.28 10.38 -18.35
C ALA A 151 -1.80 9.93 -19.73
N GLY A 152 -2.73 8.98 -19.72
CA GLY A 152 -3.38 8.47 -20.94
C GLY A 152 -2.68 7.28 -21.60
N THR A 153 -1.57 6.78 -21.06
CA THR A 153 -0.96 5.51 -21.49
C THR A 153 -1.75 4.31 -20.95
N PRO A 154 -2.10 3.30 -21.77
CA PRO A 154 -2.73 2.08 -21.26
C PRO A 154 -1.77 1.31 -20.34
N LEU A 155 -2.33 0.64 -19.33
CA LEU A 155 -1.59 -0.12 -18.33
C LEU A 155 -1.88 -1.62 -18.43
N CYS A 156 -0.87 -2.43 -18.10
CA CYS A 156 -0.94 -3.88 -18.03
C CYS A 156 -1.98 -4.32 -17.01
N MET A 157 -2.88 -5.22 -17.44
CA MET A 157 -3.98 -5.73 -16.62
C MET A 157 -3.69 -7.11 -15.98
N GLU A 158 -2.53 -7.71 -16.24
CA GLU A 158 -2.17 -9.07 -15.79
C GLU A 158 -2.28 -9.29 -14.28
N GLN A 159 -1.99 -8.26 -13.48
CA GLN A 159 -2.08 -8.33 -12.03
C GLN A 159 -3.52 -8.57 -11.53
N TYR A 160 -4.54 -8.06 -12.24
CA TYR A 160 -5.94 -8.26 -11.84
C TYR A 160 -6.34 -9.73 -11.89
N TYR A 161 -5.87 -10.46 -12.91
CA TYR A 161 -6.20 -11.87 -13.09
C TYR A 161 -5.54 -12.79 -12.07
N ARG A 162 -4.73 -12.24 -11.15
CA ARG A 162 -4.05 -12.94 -10.05
C ARG A 162 -4.73 -12.74 -8.69
N LEU A 163 -5.65 -11.79 -8.58
CA LEU A 163 -6.33 -11.43 -7.32
C LEU A 163 -6.95 -12.65 -6.62
N PHE A 164 -7.63 -13.52 -7.38
CA PHE A 164 -8.40 -14.65 -6.83
C PHE A 164 -7.91 -16.03 -7.30
N THR A 165 -6.83 -16.09 -8.07
CA THR A 165 -6.33 -17.31 -8.73
C THR A 165 -4.93 -17.71 -8.26
N SER A 166 -4.38 -16.97 -7.30
CA SER A 166 -3.02 -17.18 -6.81
C SER A 166 -2.97 -17.71 -5.38
N TYR A 167 -1.84 -18.32 -5.04
CA TYR A 167 -1.48 -18.78 -3.71
C TYR A 167 0.06 -18.76 -3.57
N ARG A 168 0.58 -18.24 -2.46
CA ARG A 168 2.02 -18.23 -2.19
C ARG A 168 2.42 -19.44 -1.34
N LEU A 169 2.94 -20.47 -2.00
CA LEU A 169 3.43 -21.67 -1.36
C LEU A 169 4.75 -21.40 -0.61
N PRO A 170 4.88 -21.74 0.68
CA PRO A 170 6.14 -21.59 1.39
C PRO A 170 7.16 -22.63 0.91
N GLY A 171 8.43 -22.24 0.83
CA GLY A 171 9.54 -23.17 0.57
C GLY A 171 10.71 -22.92 1.51
N THR A 172 11.54 -23.94 1.70
CA THR A 172 12.65 -23.91 2.67
C THR A 172 13.63 -22.78 2.36
N GLU A 173 13.99 -22.61 1.09
CA GLU A 173 14.93 -21.58 0.62
C GLU A 173 14.22 -20.47 -0.16
N ARG A 174 13.22 -20.84 -0.95
CA ARG A 174 12.46 -19.92 -1.80
C ARG A 174 11.00 -20.38 -1.88
N ASP A 175 10.09 -19.42 -1.77
CA ASP A 175 8.65 -19.66 -1.92
C ASP A 175 8.28 -19.88 -3.40
N THR A 176 7.03 -20.23 -3.69
CA THR A 176 6.51 -20.32 -5.05
C THR A 176 5.17 -19.61 -5.13
N LEU A 177 5.04 -18.63 -6.03
CA LEU A 177 3.74 -18.07 -6.39
C LEU A 177 3.08 -19.02 -7.39
N VAL A 178 2.10 -19.79 -6.91
CA VAL A 178 1.24 -20.61 -7.75
C VAL A 178 0.12 -19.72 -8.26
N ALA A 179 -0.06 -19.66 -9.58
CA ALA A 179 -1.19 -19.02 -10.22
C ALA A 179 -1.83 -20.03 -11.17
N GLN A 180 -3.15 -20.18 -11.10
CA GLN A 180 -3.86 -21.03 -12.06
C GLN A 180 -3.75 -20.44 -13.47
N GLU A 181 -3.43 -21.29 -14.46
CA GLU A 181 -3.25 -20.85 -15.86
C GLU A 181 -4.55 -20.29 -16.45
N SER A 182 -5.69 -20.81 -16.00
CA SER A 182 -7.02 -20.32 -16.35
C SER A 182 -7.54 -19.39 -15.26
N SER A 183 -8.14 -18.26 -15.65
CA SER A 183 -8.92 -17.41 -14.73
C SER A 183 -10.23 -18.08 -14.29
N VAL A 184 -10.74 -19.00 -15.11
CA VAL A 184 -11.90 -19.84 -14.78
C VAL A 184 -11.45 -20.93 -13.81
N MET A 185 -11.94 -20.85 -12.59
CA MET A 185 -11.62 -21.78 -11.50
C MET A 185 -12.37 -23.11 -11.69
N PRO A 186 -11.84 -24.24 -11.17
CA PRO A 186 -12.56 -25.52 -11.13
C PRO A 186 -13.86 -25.42 -10.34
N GLU A 187 -14.91 -26.11 -10.80
CA GLU A 187 -16.23 -26.12 -10.16
C GLU A 187 -16.33 -27.20 -9.04
N PRO A 188 -17.03 -26.95 -7.91
CA PRO A 188 -17.64 -25.69 -7.49
C PRO A 188 -16.59 -24.62 -7.11
N GLU A 189 -16.89 -23.35 -7.42
CA GLU A 189 -16.09 -22.23 -6.93
C GLU A 189 -16.45 -21.96 -5.46
N HIS A 190 -15.45 -21.85 -4.60
CA HIS A 190 -15.63 -21.68 -3.17
C HIS A 190 -14.73 -20.59 -2.59
N ILE A 191 -15.17 -20.07 -1.44
CA ILE A 191 -14.33 -19.26 -0.54
C ILE A 191 -14.04 -20.05 0.72
N ILE A 192 -13.04 -19.59 1.49
CA ILE A 192 -12.82 -20.06 2.85
C ILE A 192 -13.29 -18.98 3.81
N VAL A 193 -14.14 -19.37 4.77
CA VAL A 193 -14.54 -18.49 5.88
C VAL A 193 -13.75 -18.90 7.12
N ALA A 194 -13.02 -17.96 7.70
CA ALA A 194 -12.34 -18.12 8.97
C ALA A 194 -13.20 -17.49 10.08
N CYS A 195 -13.55 -18.26 11.11
CA CYS A 195 -14.30 -17.78 12.26
C CYS A 195 -13.82 -18.53 13.51
N LYS A 196 -13.39 -17.80 14.56
CA LYS A 196 -12.83 -18.37 15.79
C LYS A 196 -11.68 -19.36 15.52
N ASN A 197 -10.80 -19.01 14.58
CA ASN A 197 -9.69 -19.84 14.10
C ASN A 197 -10.10 -21.15 13.40
N GLN A 198 -11.39 -21.34 13.12
CA GLN A 198 -11.94 -22.48 12.39
C GLN A 198 -12.16 -22.11 10.93
N PHE A 199 -11.82 -23.01 10.02
CA PHE A 199 -11.94 -22.77 8.57
C PHE A 199 -13.09 -23.58 7.98
N PHE A 200 -13.93 -22.92 7.18
CA PHE A 200 -15.08 -23.54 6.54
C PHE A 200 -15.05 -23.29 5.04
N VAL A 201 -15.35 -24.33 4.27
CA VAL A 201 -15.62 -24.20 2.84
C VAL A 201 -17.04 -23.70 2.64
N LEU A 202 -17.17 -22.56 1.97
CA LEU A 202 -18.45 -22.05 1.48
C LEU A 202 -18.42 -22.04 -0.04
N ASP A 203 -19.14 -22.98 -0.64
CA ASP A 203 -19.37 -23.00 -2.09
C ASP A 203 -20.25 -21.80 -2.47
N VAL A 204 -19.78 -20.97 -3.41
CA VAL A 204 -20.42 -19.71 -3.81
C VAL A 204 -20.97 -19.75 -5.23
N VAL A 205 -20.45 -20.66 -6.05
CA VAL A 205 -20.98 -21.02 -7.37
C VAL A 205 -21.20 -22.53 -7.42
N ILE A 206 -22.45 -22.95 -7.61
CA ILE A 206 -22.85 -24.36 -7.65
C ILE A 206 -23.65 -24.59 -8.93
N ASN A 207 -23.21 -25.50 -9.80
CA ASN A 207 -23.83 -25.79 -11.10
C ASN A 207 -24.01 -24.50 -11.94
N PHE A 208 -22.95 -23.71 -12.03
CA PHE A 208 -22.91 -22.38 -12.67
C PHE A 208 -23.90 -21.34 -12.12
N ARG A 209 -24.49 -21.59 -10.94
CA ARG A 209 -25.40 -20.66 -10.28
C ARG A 209 -24.74 -20.07 -9.04
N ARG A 210 -24.68 -18.75 -9.00
CA ARG A 210 -24.22 -17.99 -7.84
C ARG A 210 -25.25 -18.05 -6.73
N LEU A 211 -24.75 -18.21 -5.49
CA LEU A 211 -25.57 -17.95 -4.32
C LEU A 211 -25.97 -16.48 -4.29
N ASN A 212 -27.24 -16.21 -3.97
CA ASN A 212 -27.70 -14.85 -3.71
C ASN A 212 -27.31 -14.42 -2.29
N GLU A 213 -27.44 -13.13 -2.00
CA GLU A 213 -27.08 -12.53 -0.71
C GLU A 213 -27.81 -13.17 0.48
N ARG A 214 -29.07 -13.59 0.33
CA ARG A 214 -29.84 -14.24 1.39
C ARG A 214 -29.30 -15.65 1.69
N ASP A 215 -28.96 -16.40 0.64
CA ASP A 215 -28.34 -17.71 0.78
C ASP A 215 -26.96 -17.56 1.43
N LEU A 216 -26.14 -16.60 1.01
CA LEU A 216 -24.84 -16.29 1.64
C LEU A 216 -24.99 -15.96 3.13
N LEU A 217 -25.91 -15.07 3.50
CA LEU A 217 -26.19 -14.72 4.90
C LEU A 217 -26.59 -15.96 5.72
N THR A 218 -27.46 -16.80 5.17
CA THR A 218 -27.90 -18.04 5.83
C THR A 218 -26.73 -18.99 6.06
N GLN A 219 -25.80 -19.08 5.10
CA GLN A 219 -24.62 -19.93 5.22
C GLN A 219 -23.59 -19.37 6.22
N LEU A 220 -23.40 -18.05 6.26
CA LEU A 220 -22.56 -17.39 7.25
C LEU A 220 -23.10 -17.57 8.68
N ASP A 221 -24.43 -17.45 8.88
CA ASP A 221 -25.06 -17.71 10.17
C ASP A 221 -24.91 -19.18 10.62
N LYS A 222 -24.91 -20.14 9.68
CA LYS A 222 -24.57 -21.54 10.02
C LYS A 222 -23.12 -21.67 10.45
N ILE A 223 -22.19 -20.99 9.75
CA ILE A 223 -20.76 -21.03 10.07
C ILE A 223 -20.49 -20.48 11.47
N THR A 224 -21.07 -19.35 11.84
CA THR A 224 -20.89 -18.78 13.19
C THR A 224 -21.40 -19.73 14.27
N ARG A 225 -22.61 -20.29 14.10
CA ARG A 225 -23.16 -21.29 15.05
C ARG A 225 -22.29 -22.55 15.15
N MET A 226 -21.74 -23.02 14.04
CA MET A 226 -20.82 -24.17 14.05
C MET A 226 -19.49 -23.81 14.74
N ALA A 227 -18.98 -22.60 14.52
CA ALA A 227 -17.77 -22.09 15.17
C ALA A 227 -17.97 -21.82 16.67
N ASP A 228 -19.19 -21.55 17.12
CA ASP A 228 -19.53 -21.41 18.54
C ASP A 228 -19.53 -22.73 19.32
N ASN A 229 -19.60 -23.88 18.63
CA ASN A 229 -19.52 -25.19 19.27
C ASN A 229 -18.06 -25.51 19.67
N GLU A 230 -17.70 -25.20 20.91
CA GLU A 230 -16.35 -25.43 21.48
C GLU A 230 -15.92 -26.90 21.47
N GLU A 231 -16.85 -27.85 21.59
CA GLU A 231 -16.53 -29.29 21.56
C GLU A 231 -15.98 -29.76 20.20
N GLU A 232 -16.26 -29.00 19.14
CA GLU A 232 -15.77 -29.27 17.78
C GLU A 232 -14.57 -28.41 17.37
N HIS A 233 -14.02 -27.62 18.29
CA HIS A 233 -12.87 -26.76 17.99
C HIS A 233 -11.64 -27.58 17.62
N LEU A 234 -11.02 -27.17 16.52
CA LEU A 234 -9.75 -27.69 16.06
C LEU A 234 -8.64 -26.70 16.39
N PRO A 235 -7.38 -27.17 16.48
CA PRO A 235 -6.23 -26.30 16.70
C PRO A 235 -6.15 -25.16 15.66
N PRO A 236 -5.66 -23.97 16.04
CA PRO A 236 -5.63 -22.79 15.20
C PRO A 236 -4.53 -22.86 14.12
N ILE A 237 -4.70 -23.71 13.10
CA ILE A 237 -3.70 -23.99 12.05
C ILE A 237 -3.25 -22.74 11.29
N GLY A 238 -4.13 -21.72 11.18
CA GLY A 238 -3.81 -20.44 10.55
C GLY A 238 -2.58 -19.75 11.13
N LEU A 239 -2.29 -19.95 12.42
CA LEU A 239 -1.10 -19.40 13.09
C LEU A 239 0.21 -19.84 12.44
N LEU A 240 0.29 -21.05 11.89
CA LEU A 240 1.51 -21.53 11.25
C LEU A 240 1.90 -20.69 10.02
N THR A 241 0.91 -20.09 9.35
CA THR A 241 1.15 -19.21 8.19
C THR A 241 1.69 -17.84 8.56
N SER A 242 1.62 -17.48 9.86
CA SER A 242 2.16 -16.22 10.41
C SER A 242 3.64 -16.30 10.79
N ASP A 243 4.27 -17.48 10.69
CA ASP A 243 5.68 -17.69 10.99
C ASP A 243 6.59 -17.30 9.82
N GLY A 244 7.91 -17.33 10.04
CA GLY A 244 8.92 -17.22 9.00
C GLY A 244 8.71 -18.25 7.88
N ARG A 245 9.08 -17.89 6.66
CA ARG A 245 8.72 -18.69 5.47
C ARG A 245 9.33 -20.09 5.50
N THR A 246 10.56 -20.19 6.00
CA THR A 246 11.25 -21.48 6.16
C THR A 246 10.59 -22.34 7.23
N GLU A 247 10.20 -21.76 8.36
CA GLU A 247 9.51 -22.48 9.44
C GLU A 247 8.10 -22.91 9.04
N TRP A 248 7.37 -22.05 8.33
CA TRP A 248 6.09 -22.43 7.75
C TRP A 248 6.25 -23.56 6.73
N ALA A 249 7.29 -23.52 5.87
CA ALA A 249 7.56 -24.62 4.93
C ALA A 249 7.79 -25.97 5.66
N GLN A 250 8.49 -25.95 6.79
CA GLN A 250 8.72 -27.13 7.63
C GLN A 250 7.42 -27.63 8.27
N ALA A 251 6.64 -26.73 8.88
CA ALA A 251 5.38 -27.08 9.52
C ALA A 251 4.34 -27.59 8.50
N ARG A 252 4.28 -26.98 7.31
CA ARG A 252 3.46 -27.44 6.19
C ARG A 252 3.86 -28.85 5.76
N SER A 253 5.16 -29.15 5.71
CA SER A 253 5.65 -30.49 5.35
C SER A 253 5.18 -31.57 6.32
N GLU A 254 5.14 -31.27 7.63
CA GLU A 254 4.58 -32.18 8.64
C GLU A 254 3.05 -32.32 8.50
N LEU A 255 2.32 -31.23 8.24
CA LEU A 255 0.88 -31.29 7.97
C LEU A 255 0.57 -32.20 6.78
N MET A 256 1.35 -32.09 5.70
CA MET A 256 1.17 -32.84 4.45
C MET A 256 1.29 -34.37 4.60
N ARG A 257 1.72 -34.90 5.75
CA ARG A 257 1.81 -36.36 6.00
C ARG A 257 0.45 -37.02 6.14
N GLU A 258 -0.54 -36.30 6.68
CA GLU A 258 -1.91 -36.77 6.86
C GLU A 258 -2.78 -36.44 5.64
N SER A 259 -3.55 -37.41 5.13
CA SER A 259 -4.44 -37.18 3.99
C SER A 259 -5.48 -36.10 4.26
N THR A 260 -6.08 -36.11 5.44
CA THR A 260 -7.08 -35.11 5.87
C THR A 260 -6.53 -33.68 5.80
N ASN A 261 -5.27 -33.48 6.17
CA ASN A 261 -4.63 -32.17 6.13
C ASN A 261 -4.30 -31.75 4.69
N ARG A 262 -3.86 -32.69 3.83
CA ARG A 262 -3.64 -32.42 2.41
C ARG A 262 -4.92 -31.94 1.73
N ASP A 263 -6.04 -32.61 2.01
CA ASP A 263 -7.34 -32.21 1.46
C ASP A 263 -7.75 -30.82 1.96
N ALA A 264 -7.53 -30.51 3.25
CA ALA A 264 -7.82 -29.19 3.81
C ALA A 264 -6.94 -28.08 3.20
N LEU A 265 -5.63 -28.33 3.03
CA LEU A 265 -4.70 -27.41 2.39
C LEU A 265 -5.10 -27.15 0.93
N ASP A 266 -5.42 -28.19 0.16
CA ASP A 266 -5.87 -28.07 -1.22
C ASP A 266 -7.14 -27.19 -1.35
N MET A 267 -8.10 -27.36 -0.42
CA MET A 267 -9.28 -26.49 -0.39
C MET A 267 -8.92 -25.02 -0.12
N ILE A 268 -7.92 -24.73 0.71
CA ILE A 268 -7.48 -23.35 0.95
C ILE A 268 -6.70 -22.78 -0.24
N GLU A 269 -5.80 -23.58 -0.82
CA GLU A 269 -4.99 -23.20 -1.97
C GLU A 269 -5.85 -22.78 -3.16
N ARG A 270 -6.90 -23.56 -3.44
CA ARG A 270 -7.82 -23.34 -4.57
C ARG A 270 -8.98 -22.39 -4.29
N CYS A 271 -9.14 -21.85 -3.07
CA CYS A 271 -10.25 -20.94 -2.82
C CYS A 271 -10.09 -19.62 -3.58
N MET A 272 -11.16 -18.86 -3.80
CA MET A 272 -11.05 -17.54 -4.41
C MET A 272 -10.38 -16.52 -3.47
N CYS A 273 -10.86 -16.46 -2.24
CA CYS A 273 -10.38 -15.57 -1.19
C CYS A 273 -10.73 -16.15 0.19
N LEU A 274 -10.20 -15.51 1.23
CA LEU A 274 -10.67 -15.70 2.60
C LEU A 274 -11.66 -14.60 3.00
N VAL A 275 -12.62 -14.96 3.84
CA VAL A 275 -13.44 -14.02 4.62
C VAL A 275 -13.25 -14.34 6.10
N CYS A 276 -12.64 -13.42 6.84
CA CYS A 276 -12.34 -13.57 8.26
C CYS A 276 -13.41 -12.85 9.07
N LEU A 277 -14.24 -13.61 9.77
CA LEU A 277 -15.21 -13.11 10.73
C LEU A 277 -14.51 -13.00 12.08
N ASP A 278 -14.09 -11.78 12.41
CA ASP A 278 -13.24 -11.50 13.57
C ASP A 278 -14.07 -11.17 14.81
N ASP A 279 -13.60 -11.67 15.95
CA ASP A 279 -14.13 -11.31 17.26
C ASP A 279 -13.76 -9.87 17.62
N PRO A 280 -14.55 -9.18 18.46
CA PRO A 280 -14.31 -7.79 18.82
C PRO A 280 -13.00 -7.63 19.58
N SER A 281 -12.21 -6.62 19.22
CA SER A 281 -10.83 -6.51 19.71
C SER A 281 -10.63 -5.48 20.82
N GLY A 282 -11.61 -4.62 21.11
CA GLY A 282 -11.56 -3.72 22.27
C GLY A 282 -12.53 -2.53 22.14
N PRO A 283 -12.53 -1.62 23.14
CA PRO A 283 -13.48 -0.51 23.17
C PRO A 283 -13.09 0.67 22.25
N GLU A 284 -11.83 0.81 21.85
CA GLU A 284 -11.35 1.94 21.03
C GLU A 284 -10.84 1.48 19.66
N LEU A 285 -11.52 1.94 18.60
CA LEU A 285 -11.18 1.66 17.21
C LEU A 285 -10.62 2.92 16.52
N SER A 286 -9.50 3.45 17.03
CA SER A 286 -8.73 4.45 16.28
C SER A 286 -8.21 3.86 14.97
N ASP A 287 -7.90 4.70 13.97
CA ASP A 287 -7.31 4.22 12.72
C ASP A 287 -5.99 3.45 12.94
N THR A 288 -5.21 3.84 13.94
CA THR A 288 -4.00 3.11 14.37
C THR A 288 -4.34 1.71 14.89
N THR A 289 -5.32 1.58 15.80
CA THR A 289 -5.73 0.27 16.33
C THR A 289 -6.27 -0.62 15.21
N ARG A 290 -7.07 -0.05 14.31
CA ARG A 290 -7.64 -0.77 13.15
C ARG A 290 -6.55 -1.23 12.17
N ALA A 291 -5.52 -0.42 11.95
CA ALA A 291 -4.34 -0.81 11.18
C ALA A 291 -3.62 -2.01 11.79
N MET A 292 -3.34 -1.97 13.10
CA MET A 292 -2.70 -3.07 13.84
C MET A 292 -3.52 -4.36 13.77
N LEU A 293 -4.84 -4.26 13.94
CA LEU A 293 -5.76 -5.39 13.80
C LEU A 293 -5.71 -6.04 12.43
N MET A 294 -5.68 -5.24 11.36
CA MET A 294 -5.54 -5.79 10.02
C MET A 294 -4.16 -6.42 9.80
N LEU A 295 -3.08 -5.78 10.25
CA LEU A 295 -1.70 -6.23 9.99
C LEU A 295 -1.39 -7.61 10.60
N HIS A 296 -1.88 -7.88 11.82
CA HIS A 296 -1.49 -9.08 12.56
C HIS A 296 -2.58 -9.67 13.47
N GLY A 297 -3.81 -9.14 13.46
CA GLY A 297 -4.94 -9.67 14.23
C GLY A 297 -4.74 -9.63 15.75
N GLU A 298 -3.87 -8.76 16.25
CA GLU A 298 -3.46 -8.68 17.68
C GLU A 298 -2.94 -9.99 18.31
N GLY A 299 -2.43 -10.92 17.50
CA GLY A 299 -1.77 -12.13 18.00
C GLY A 299 -2.73 -13.25 18.42
N VAL A 300 -2.17 -14.26 19.11
CA VAL A 300 -2.83 -15.55 19.36
C VAL A 300 -4.07 -15.47 20.26
N ALA A 301 -4.10 -14.51 21.19
CA ALA A 301 -5.22 -14.34 22.12
C ALA A 301 -6.44 -13.65 21.49
N LYS A 302 -6.30 -13.16 20.25
CA LYS A 302 -7.28 -12.39 19.50
C LYS A 302 -7.54 -13.06 18.16
N ASN A 303 -7.35 -12.34 17.05
CA ASN A 303 -7.69 -12.76 15.70
C ASN A 303 -6.46 -13.20 14.88
N GLY A 304 -5.25 -13.27 15.47
CA GLY A 304 -4.02 -13.62 14.75
C GLY A 304 -4.00 -15.05 14.18
N GLY A 305 -4.78 -15.97 14.76
CA GLY A 305 -4.99 -17.31 14.22
C GLY A 305 -6.13 -17.41 13.18
N ASN A 306 -6.94 -16.36 13.05
CA ASN A 306 -8.12 -16.30 12.19
C ASN A 306 -7.74 -15.82 10.78
N ARG A 307 -6.60 -16.29 10.27
CA ARG A 307 -5.93 -15.82 9.05
C ARG A 307 -5.30 -16.98 8.29
N TRP A 308 -5.02 -16.74 7.01
CA TRP A 308 -4.19 -17.62 6.18
C TRP A 308 -3.35 -16.76 5.22
N TYR A 309 -2.14 -16.39 5.66
CA TYR A 309 -1.35 -15.33 5.02
C TYR A 309 -0.84 -15.67 3.62
N ASP A 310 -0.79 -16.95 3.25
CA ASP A 310 -0.41 -17.37 1.89
C ASP A 310 -1.48 -17.01 0.84
N LYS A 311 -2.72 -16.70 1.25
CA LYS A 311 -3.79 -16.35 0.32
C LYS A 311 -3.76 -14.84 -0.02
N PRO A 312 -3.75 -14.46 -1.31
CA PRO A 312 -3.60 -13.06 -1.71
C PRO A 312 -4.67 -12.09 -1.24
N MET A 313 -5.92 -12.55 -1.07
CA MET A 313 -7.04 -11.71 -0.66
C MET A 313 -7.71 -12.31 0.57
N GLN A 314 -7.57 -11.65 1.72
CA GLN A 314 -8.24 -12.02 2.97
C GLN A 314 -9.09 -10.84 3.45
N PHE A 315 -10.39 -10.87 3.16
CA PHE A 315 -11.32 -9.85 3.60
C PHE A 315 -11.64 -10.04 5.08
N VAL A 316 -11.46 -9.01 5.89
CA VAL A 316 -11.76 -9.07 7.33
C VAL A 316 -13.03 -8.28 7.61
N VAL A 317 -13.93 -8.90 8.37
CA VAL A 317 -15.18 -8.30 8.88
C VAL A 317 -15.22 -8.54 10.38
N GLY A 318 -14.76 -7.55 11.15
CA GLY A 318 -14.81 -7.57 12.60
C GLY A 318 -16.21 -7.30 13.13
N ALA A 319 -16.61 -8.03 14.18
CA ALA A 319 -17.89 -7.83 14.86
C ALA A 319 -18.05 -6.41 15.45
N ASP A 320 -16.93 -5.73 15.74
CA ASP A 320 -16.85 -4.35 16.22
C ASP A 320 -16.88 -3.29 15.11
N GLY A 321 -16.97 -3.71 13.84
CA GLY A 321 -17.00 -2.82 12.69
C GLY A 321 -15.63 -2.52 12.07
N CYS A 322 -14.55 -3.15 12.57
CA CYS A 322 -13.25 -3.08 11.91
C CYS A 322 -13.19 -3.97 10.66
N CYS A 323 -13.36 -3.36 9.50
CA CYS A 323 -13.33 -4.04 8.21
C CYS A 323 -12.12 -3.64 7.36
N GLY A 324 -11.67 -4.55 6.49
CA GLY A 324 -10.54 -4.31 5.60
C GLY A 324 -10.17 -5.53 4.77
N VAL A 325 -8.98 -5.50 4.19
CA VAL A 325 -8.39 -6.64 3.49
C VAL A 325 -6.90 -6.74 3.78
N VAL A 326 -6.43 -7.95 4.06
CA VAL A 326 -5.00 -8.31 4.17
C VAL A 326 -4.54 -8.93 2.86
N CYS A 327 -3.38 -8.48 2.36
CA CYS A 327 -2.94 -8.80 1.02
C CYS A 327 -1.60 -9.53 0.99
N GLU A 328 -1.50 -10.67 0.31
CA GLU A 328 -0.19 -11.26 -0.02
C GLU A 328 0.34 -10.56 -1.28
N HIS A 329 1.45 -9.81 -1.11
CA HIS A 329 1.90 -8.81 -2.09
C HIS A 329 2.57 -9.43 -3.34
N SER A 330 3.01 -10.68 -3.29
CA SER A 330 3.69 -11.28 -4.44
C SER A 330 2.79 -11.39 -5.67
N ALA A 331 1.46 -11.48 -5.49
CA ALA A 331 0.51 -11.62 -6.59
C ALA A 331 0.25 -10.32 -7.38
N PHE A 332 0.16 -9.16 -6.74
CA PHE A 332 -0.23 -7.87 -7.33
C PHE A 332 0.22 -6.66 -6.50
N GLU A 333 0.15 -5.45 -7.07
CA GLU A 333 0.51 -4.18 -6.43
C GLU A 333 -0.67 -3.40 -5.82
N GLY A 334 -0.36 -2.42 -4.96
CA GLY A 334 -1.33 -1.61 -4.23
C GLY A 334 -2.37 -0.88 -5.09
N ILE A 335 -2.03 -0.41 -6.30
CA ILE A 335 -3.02 0.26 -7.17
C ILE A 335 -4.10 -0.70 -7.66
N VAL A 336 -3.75 -1.96 -7.94
CA VAL A 336 -4.69 -3.00 -8.38
C VAL A 336 -5.61 -3.38 -7.21
N LEU A 337 -5.05 -3.48 -6.01
CA LEU A 337 -5.81 -3.64 -4.77
C LEU A 337 -6.82 -2.50 -4.57
N VAL A 338 -6.41 -1.25 -4.72
CA VAL A 338 -7.30 -0.08 -4.59
C VAL A 338 -8.45 -0.15 -5.60
N GLN A 339 -8.17 -0.43 -6.88
CA GLN A 339 -9.24 -0.49 -7.89
C GLN A 339 -10.27 -1.59 -7.56
N CYS A 340 -9.81 -2.76 -7.11
CA CYS A 340 -10.70 -3.83 -6.67
C CYS A 340 -11.52 -3.42 -5.44
N THR A 341 -10.87 -2.97 -4.37
CA THR A 341 -11.54 -2.63 -3.11
C THR A 341 -12.50 -1.44 -3.24
N GLU A 342 -12.15 -0.42 -4.02
CA GLU A 342 -13.08 0.67 -4.32
C GLU A 342 -14.29 0.21 -5.11
N TYR A 343 -14.12 -0.69 -6.08
CA TYR A 343 -15.24 -1.25 -6.81
C TYR A 343 -16.19 -1.95 -5.83
N LEU A 344 -15.67 -2.77 -4.92
CA LEU A 344 -16.45 -3.50 -3.93
C LEU A 344 -17.21 -2.55 -3.01
N LEU A 345 -16.55 -1.54 -2.44
CA LEU A 345 -17.20 -0.57 -1.56
C LEU A 345 -18.27 0.26 -2.30
N LYS A 346 -17.99 0.68 -3.54
CA LYS A 346 -18.97 1.39 -4.39
C LYS A 346 -20.15 0.50 -4.76
N TYR A 347 -19.91 -0.79 -5.04
CA TYR A 347 -20.96 -1.78 -5.29
C TYR A 347 -21.87 -1.90 -4.07
N MET A 348 -21.30 -2.00 -2.87
CA MET A 348 -22.06 -2.14 -1.62
C MET A 348 -22.88 -0.89 -1.28
N ILE A 349 -22.39 0.31 -1.61
CA ILE A 349 -23.13 1.57 -1.42
C ILE A 349 -24.23 1.73 -2.48
N GLY A 350 -23.93 1.43 -3.74
CA GLY A 350 -24.82 1.70 -4.87
C GLY A 350 -25.87 0.62 -5.14
N SER A 351 -25.64 -0.62 -4.67
CA SER A 351 -26.58 -1.72 -4.84
C SER A 351 -27.47 -1.84 -3.61
N PRO A 352 -28.79 -1.59 -3.71
CA PRO A 352 -29.67 -1.89 -2.60
C PRO A 352 -29.62 -3.40 -2.30
N SER A 353 -29.34 -3.77 -1.04
CA SER A 353 -29.24 -5.17 -0.62
C SER A 353 -30.50 -5.93 -1.10
N LYS A 354 -30.31 -7.03 -1.84
CA LYS A 354 -31.40 -7.72 -2.55
C LYS A 354 -32.00 -8.85 -1.71
N LEU A 355 -31.91 -8.77 -0.39
CA LEU A 355 -32.42 -9.77 0.57
C LEU A 355 -33.92 -10.12 0.40
N VAL A 356 -34.69 -9.28 -0.29
CA VAL A 356 -36.17 -9.38 -0.37
C VAL A 356 -36.69 -10.11 -1.63
N ARG A 357 -35.89 -10.34 -2.68
CA ARG A 357 -36.46 -10.69 -4.02
C ARG A 357 -35.82 -11.82 -4.84
N ALA A 358 -34.86 -12.59 -4.31
CA ALA A 358 -34.20 -13.64 -5.09
C ALA A 358 -34.88 -15.02 -4.96
N ALA A 359 -35.05 -15.72 -6.08
CA ALA A 359 -35.36 -17.15 -6.08
C ALA A 359 -34.19 -17.91 -5.44
N SER A 360 -34.40 -18.42 -4.23
CA SER A 360 -33.39 -19.20 -3.49
C SER A 360 -33.13 -20.53 -4.18
N VAL A 361 -31.88 -21.00 -4.15
CA VAL A 361 -31.56 -22.36 -4.54
C VAL A 361 -32.12 -23.27 -3.46
N SER A 362 -33.17 -24.05 -3.78
CA SER A 362 -34.05 -24.70 -2.79
C SER A 362 -33.38 -25.72 -1.85
N LYS A 363 -32.08 -26.04 -2.03
CA LYS A 363 -31.26 -26.84 -1.12
C LYS A 363 -29.75 -26.49 -1.24
N VAL A 364 -29.29 -25.44 -0.55
CA VAL A 364 -27.84 -25.16 -0.42
C VAL A 364 -27.24 -26.08 0.67
N PRO A 365 -26.22 -26.92 0.36
CA PRO A 365 -25.56 -27.75 1.37
C PRO A 365 -24.99 -26.94 2.53
N ALA A 366 -24.91 -27.51 3.72
CA ALA A 366 -24.25 -26.84 4.84
C ALA A 366 -22.75 -26.62 4.56
N PRO A 367 -22.15 -25.50 5.00
CA PRO A 367 -20.71 -25.27 4.85
C PRO A 367 -19.91 -26.37 5.54
N ARG A 368 -18.76 -26.73 4.97
CA ARG A 368 -17.94 -27.85 5.46
C ARG A 368 -16.80 -27.33 6.31
N ARG A 369 -16.73 -27.71 7.59
CA ARG A 369 -15.55 -27.45 8.44
C ARG A 369 -14.35 -28.23 7.89
N LEU A 370 -13.25 -27.55 7.64
CA LEU A 370 -11.98 -28.20 7.33
C LEU A 370 -11.47 -28.93 8.57
N ARG A 371 -11.12 -30.20 8.42
CA ARG A 371 -10.64 -31.06 9.50
C ARG A 371 -9.12 -31.09 9.49
N TRP A 372 -8.53 -31.22 10.68
CA TRP A 372 -7.09 -31.26 10.87
C TRP A 372 -6.72 -32.40 11.80
N LYS A 373 -5.66 -33.11 11.45
CA LYS A 373 -4.98 -34.10 12.29
C LYS A 373 -3.64 -33.54 12.71
N CYS A 374 -3.50 -33.27 14.01
CA CYS A 374 -2.31 -32.65 14.57
C CYS A 374 -1.49 -33.70 15.32
N SER A 375 -0.26 -33.92 14.88
CA SER A 375 0.73 -34.68 15.65
C SER A 375 1.23 -33.82 16.82
N PRO A 376 1.88 -34.42 17.83
CA PRO A 376 2.56 -33.66 18.89
C PRO A 376 3.55 -32.62 18.34
N GLU A 377 4.18 -32.90 17.20
CA GLU A 377 5.08 -31.95 16.53
C GLU A 377 4.33 -30.72 16.00
N ILE A 378 3.14 -30.90 15.40
CA ILE A 378 2.30 -29.77 14.97
C ILE A 378 1.90 -28.88 16.15
N HIS A 379 1.59 -29.46 17.31
CA HIS A 379 1.27 -28.67 18.51
C HIS A 379 2.46 -27.84 18.99
N LYS A 380 3.67 -28.40 18.95
CA LYS A 380 4.91 -27.67 19.27
C LYS A 380 5.17 -26.54 18.28
N LEU A 381 4.97 -26.78 16.99
CA LEU A 381 5.12 -25.78 15.94
C LEU A 381 4.10 -24.64 16.11
N LEU A 382 2.84 -24.96 16.42
CA LEU A 382 1.80 -23.98 16.74
C LEU A 382 2.20 -23.07 17.92
N ALA A 383 2.72 -23.66 19.00
CA ALA A 383 3.19 -22.89 20.15
C ALA A 383 4.36 -21.95 19.78
N SER A 384 5.31 -22.44 18.99
CA SER A 384 6.42 -21.62 18.47
C SER A 384 5.93 -20.46 17.59
N SER A 385 5.01 -20.73 16.66
CA SER A 385 4.46 -19.69 15.78
C SER A 385 3.63 -18.66 16.57
N ALA A 386 2.89 -19.10 17.57
CA ALA A 386 2.16 -18.20 18.48
C ALA A 386 3.13 -17.24 19.22
N ASP A 387 4.23 -17.75 19.76
CA ASP A 387 5.25 -16.93 20.44
C ASP A 387 5.90 -15.93 19.47
N LYS A 388 6.24 -16.36 18.25
CA LYS A 388 6.86 -15.49 17.24
C LYS A 388 5.91 -14.39 16.76
N LEU A 389 4.65 -14.73 16.46
CA LEU A 389 3.63 -13.73 16.12
C LEU A 389 3.46 -12.74 17.28
N GLN A 390 3.39 -13.23 18.52
CA GLN A 390 3.24 -12.35 19.68
C GLN A 390 4.43 -11.38 19.86
N ARG A 391 5.66 -11.80 19.51
CA ARG A 391 6.83 -10.89 19.46
C ARG A 391 6.66 -9.83 18.38
N GLN A 392 6.19 -10.19 17.18
CA GLN A 392 5.94 -9.22 16.11
C GLN A 392 4.88 -8.19 16.49
N VAL A 393 3.77 -8.66 17.07
CA VAL A 393 2.69 -7.79 17.58
C VAL A 393 3.24 -6.79 18.60
N LYS A 394 4.11 -7.25 19.50
CA LYS A 394 4.73 -6.39 20.53
C LYS A 394 5.81 -5.46 19.98
N ASN A 395 6.41 -5.78 18.84
CA ASN A 395 7.53 -5.02 18.28
C ASN A 395 7.07 -3.93 17.29
N LEU A 396 5.92 -4.10 16.65
CA LEU A 396 5.43 -3.10 15.69
C LEU A 396 4.98 -1.81 16.42
N ASP A 397 5.60 -0.68 16.05
CA ASP A 397 5.16 0.67 16.41
C ASP A 397 4.43 1.30 15.21
N MET A 398 3.16 1.67 15.37
CA MET A 398 2.32 2.20 14.29
C MET A 398 1.70 3.54 14.69
N ASN A 399 1.72 4.50 13.78
CA ASN A 399 1.02 5.77 13.92
C ASN A 399 0.32 6.12 12.60
N VAL A 400 -1.02 6.05 12.60
CA VAL A 400 -1.86 6.56 11.51
C VAL A 400 -2.28 7.98 11.87
N TYR A 401 -1.91 8.94 11.02
CA TYR A 401 -2.15 10.36 11.25
C TYR A 401 -2.77 11.03 10.03
N THR A 402 -3.84 11.78 10.24
CA THR A 402 -4.49 12.60 9.20
C THR A 402 -4.06 14.05 9.35
N PHE A 403 -3.22 14.51 8.43
CA PHE A 403 -2.80 15.90 8.33
C PHE A 403 -3.89 16.72 7.64
N CYS A 404 -4.55 17.61 8.39
CA CYS A 404 -5.75 18.33 7.95
C CYS A 404 -5.52 19.81 7.58
N ASP A 405 -4.30 20.33 7.71
CA ASP A 405 -4.03 21.75 7.43
C ASP A 405 -4.14 22.05 5.92
N TYR A 406 -3.69 21.11 5.07
CA TYR A 406 -3.89 21.16 3.62
C TYR A 406 -3.74 19.79 2.95
N GLY A 407 -4.09 19.74 1.66
CA GLY A 407 -3.89 18.58 0.80
C GLY A 407 -3.37 18.95 -0.60
N LYS A 408 -3.68 18.11 -1.58
CA LYS A 408 -3.24 18.26 -2.98
C LYS A 408 -3.59 19.61 -3.57
N GLU A 409 -4.70 20.22 -3.18
CA GLU A 409 -5.14 21.49 -3.76
C GLU A 409 -4.23 22.65 -3.38
N PHE A 410 -3.67 22.68 -2.17
CA PHE A 410 -2.63 23.65 -1.83
C PHE A 410 -1.36 23.40 -2.65
N ILE A 411 -0.87 22.15 -2.66
CA ILE A 411 0.40 21.80 -3.30
C ILE A 411 0.36 22.11 -4.81
N LYS A 412 -0.75 21.81 -5.47
CA LYS A 412 -0.94 22.14 -6.89
C LYS A 412 -0.98 23.65 -7.15
N LYS A 413 -1.51 24.48 -6.23
CA LYS A 413 -1.45 25.95 -6.36
C LYS A 413 -0.01 26.46 -6.34
N GLN A 414 0.90 25.75 -5.66
CA GLN A 414 2.34 26.01 -5.68
C GLN A 414 3.03 25.51 -6.98
N LYS A 415 2.27 24.94 -7.92
CA LYS A 415 2.75 24.32 -9.17
C LYS A 415 3.73 23.16 -8.95
N MET A 416 3.52 22.41 -7.86
CA MET A 416 4.34 21.26 -7.49
C MET A 416 3.54 19.96 -7.64
N SER A 417 4.23 18.86 -7.95
CA SER A 417 3.61 17.53 -7.88
C SER A 417 3.34 17.19 -6.41
N PRO A 418 2.10 16.82 -6.01
CA PRO A 418 1.81 16.44 -4.64
C PRO A 418 2.69 15.30 -4.12
N ASP A 419 2.94 14.30 -4.97
CA ASP A 419 3.77 13.15 -4.67
C ASP A 419 5.23 13.58 -4.37
N ALA A 420 5.83 14.35 -5.27
CA ALA A 420 7.19 14.84 -5.10
C ALA A 420 7.35 15.77 -3.89
N TYR A 421 6.34 16.59 -3.61
CA TYR A 421 6.31 17.45 -2.43
C TYR A 421 6.32 16.63 -1.15
N ILE A 422 5.47 15.60 -1.06
CA ILE A 422 5.39 14.71 0.11
C ILE A 422 6.69 13.93 0.29
N GLN A 423 7.29 13.43 -0.80
CA GLN A 423 8.59 12.76 -0.75
C GLN A 423 9.70 13.65 -0.18
N VAL A 424 9.77 14.92 -0.61
CA VAL A 424 10.72 15.89 -0.05
C VAL A 424 10.42 16.20 1.41
N ALA A 425 9.14 16.29 1.80
CA ALA A 425 8.75 16.46 3.21
C ALA A 425 9.15 15.25 4.08
N LEU A 426 9.05 14.03 3.56
CA LEU A 426 9.52 12.81 4.24
C LEU A 426 11.05 12.82 4.42
N GLN A 427 11.81 13.29 3.43
CA GLN A 427 13.26 13.48 3.58
C GLN A 427 13.58 14.51 4.67
N LEU A 428 12.81 15.61 4.75
CA LEU A 428 12.97 16.62 5.81
C LEU A 428 12.66 16.03 7.19
N ALA A 429 11.56 15.28 7.31
CA ALA A 429 11.17 14.60 8.55
C ALA A 429 12.26 13.65 9.03
N PHE A 430 12.77 12.81 8.13
CA PHE A 430 13.84 11.87 8.45
C PHE A 430 15.12 12.59 8.88
N TYR A 431 15.53 13.64 8.16
CA TYR A 431 16.73 14.40 8.50
C TYR A 431 16.60 15.11 9.84
N ARG A 432 15.41 15.59 10.22
CA ARG A 432 15.16 16.17 11.56
C ARG A 432 15.29 15.15 12.68
N CYS A 433 14.81 13.93 12.45
CA CYS A 433 14.93 12.86 13.43
C CYS A 433 16.37 12.38 13.60
N HIS A 434 17.11 12.26 12.48
CA HIS A 434 18.33 11.44 12.42
C HIS A 434 19.59 12.17 11.99
N SER A 435 19.48 13.44 11.56
CA SER A 435 20.59 14.30 11.10
C SER A 435 21.46 13.70 10.00
N ARG A 436 20.90 12.79 9.19
CA ARG A 436 21.58 12.15 8.05
C ARG A 436 20.56 11.70 6.99
N PRO A 437 20.93 11.68 5.70
CA PRO A 437 20.14 11.02 4.67
C PRO A 437 20.29 9.49 4.75
N VAL A 438 19.35 8.77 4.15
CA VAL A 438 19.38 7.30 4.02
C VAL A 438 18.86 6.84 2.68
N SER A 439 19.26 5.64 2.26
CA SER A 439 18.65 4.98 1.10
C SER A 439 17.13 4.88 1.31
N THR A 440 16.39 5.53 0.43
CA THR A 440 14.93 5.63 0.46
C THR A 440 14.37 4.87 -0.73
N TYR A 441 13.34 4.06 -0.48
CA TYR A 441 12.55 3.39 -1.51
C TYR A 441 11.22 4.11 -1.71
N GLU A 442 10.85 4.34 -2.96
CA GLU A 442 9.50 4.72 -3.35
C GLU A 442 9.06 3.86 -4.54
N SER A 443 7.88 3.23 -4.43
CA SER A 443 7.36 2.36 -5.49
C SER A 443 6.95 3.14 -6.75
N ALA A 444 7.59 2.89 -7.89
CA ALA A 444 7.18 3.42 -9.19
C ALA A 444 6.55 2.34 -10.07
N SER A 445 5.26 2.49 -10.41
CA SER A 445 4.59 1.56 -11.32
C SER A 445 5.18 1.60 -12.74
N ILE A 446 5.63 0.43 -13.21
CA ILE A 446 6.07 0.19 -14.59
C ILE A 446 5.01 -0.59 -15.38
N ARG A 447 3.74 -0.56 -14.95
CA ARG A 447 2.60 -1.19 -15.66
C ARG A 447 2.39 -0.69 -17.08
N ARG A 448 3.08 0.37 -17.53
CA ARG A 448 3.12 0.80 -18.94
C ARG A 448 3.75 -0.26 -19.87
N PHE A 449 4.45 -1.25 -19.30
CA PHE A 449 5.10 -2.32 -20.03
C PHE A 449 4.43 -3.66 -19.78
N LYS A 450 4.63 -4.64 -20.69
CA LYS A 450 4.16 -6.02 -20.52
C LYS A 450 4.63 -6.58 -19.17
N GLN A 451 3.71 -7.18 -18.41
CA GLN A 451 3.95 -7.75 -17.07
C GLN A 451 4.60 -6.79 -16.07
N GLY A 452 4.49 -5.47 -16.28
CA GLY A 452 5.10 -4.46 -15.41
C GLY A 452 4.60 -4.56 -13.97
N ARG A 453 5.55 -4.58 -13.03
CA ARG A 453 5.33 -4.43 -11.59
C ARG A 453 5.76 -3.03 -11.16
N VAL A 454 6.88 -2.91 -10.45
CA VAL A 454 7.44 -1.64 -10.02
C VAL A 454 8.94 -1.56 -10.29
N ASP A 455 9.44 -0.33 -10.33
CA ASP A 455 10.86 0.02 -10.12
C ASP A 455 10.95 0.93 -8.88
N ASN A 456 12.16 1.35 -8.52
CA ASN A 456 12.39 2.20 -7.35
C ASN A 456 12.66 3.66 -7.75
N ILE A 457 11.96 4.60 -7.11
CA ILE A 457 12.34 6.01 -7.08
C ILE A 457 13.21 6.24 -5.84
N ARG A 458 14.48 6.62 -6.05
CA ARG A 458 15.42 6.88 -4.96
C ARG A 458 15.29 8.33 -4.48
N SER A 459 14.35 8.56 -3.55
CA SER A 459 13.94 9.93 -3.13
C SER A 459 14.98 10.70 -2.30
N ALA A 460 16.00 10.03 -1.78
CA ALA A 460 17.10 10.67 -1.08
C ALA A 460 18.10 11.25 -2.09
N THR A 461 17.72 12.31 -2.82
CA THR A 461 18.58 12.94 -3.83
C THR A 461 19.56 13.95 -3.22
N PRO A 462 20.65 14.31 -3.93
CA PRO A 462 21.54 15.39 -3.50
C PRO A 462 20.83 16.74 -3.31
N GLU A 463 19.83 17.04 -4.14
CA GLU A 463 19.01 18.25 -4.06
C GLU A 463 18.11 18.22 -2.81
N ALA A 464 17.48 17.08 -2.53
CA ALA A 464 16.72 16.89 -1.29
C ALA A 464 17.63 17.10 -0.07
N LEU A 465 18.84 16.52 -0.05
CA LEU A 465 19.80 16.71 1.03
C LEU A 465 20.17 18.19 1.22
N THR A 466 20.39 18.91 0.11
CA THR A 466 20.72 20.35 0.13
C THR A 466 19.59 21.16 0.75
N PHE A 467 18.35 20.89 0.33
CA PHE A 467 17.16 21.54 0.88
C PHE A 467 16.96 21.25 2.37
N VAL A 468 17.02 19.97 2.79
CA VAL A 468 16.73 19.61 4.19
C VAL A 468 17.78 20.14 5.15
N LYS A 469 19.06 20.22 4.73
CA LYS A 469 20.12 20.89 5.50
C LYS A 469 19.81 22.37 5.70
N ALA A 470 19.42 23.09 4.64
CA ALA A 470 19.05 24.50 4.74
C ALA A 470 17.83 24.74 5.66
N MET A 471 16.92 23.76 5.77
CA MET A 471 15.74 23.83 6.65
C MET A 471 16.01 23.43 8.10
N THR A 472 17.16 22.83 8.42
CA THR A 472 17.47 22.29 9.76
C THR A 472 18.69 22.93 10.41
N ASP A 473 19.68 23.34 9.62
CA ASP A 473 20.90 23.97 10.11
C ASP A 473 20.66 25.46 10.38
N GLY A 474 20.27 25.80 11.62
CA GLY A 474 20.09 27.20 12.08
C GLY A 474 21.35 28.07 12.05
N LYS A 475 22.49 27.53 11.62
CA LYS A 475 23.76 28.24 11.41
C LYS A 475 23.89 28.84 10.00
N LEU A 476 23.12 28.34 9.03
CA LEU A 476 23.13 28.86 7.68
C LEU A 476 22.31 30.15 7.63
N CYS A 477 22.92 31.27 7.26
CA CYS A 477 22.22 32.52 6.92
C CYS A 477 21.47 32.41 5.56
N THR A 478 20.83 31.26 5.29
CA THR A 478 20.08 31.03 4.05
C THR A 478 18.75 31.77 4.13
N SER A 479 18.53 32.67 3.17
CA SER A 479 17.28 33.41 3.03
C SER A 479 16.11 32.49 2.65
N ASP A 480 14.89 32.93 2.92
CA ASP A 480 13.68 32.19 2.52
C ASP A 480 13.62 32.00 0.99
N THR A 481 14.11 32.97 0.20
CA THR A 481 14.18 32.86 -1.26
C THR A 481 15.10 31.71 -1.70
N GLU A 482 16.30 31.61 -1.12
CA GLU A 482 17.24 30.52 -1.43
C GLU A 482 16.68 29.15 -1.00
N LYS A 483 16.05 29.06 0.18
CA LYS A 483 15.38 27.82 0.62
C LYS A 483 14.27 27.40 -0.35
N MET A 484 13.51 28.36 -0.88
CA MET A 484 12.45 28.09 -1.85
C MET A 484 13.00 27.63 -3.20
N GLU A 485 14.15 28.15 -3.63
CA GLU A 485 14.87 27.66 -4.82
C GLU A 485 15.33 26.21 -4.61
N MET A 486 15.96 25.92 -3.47
CA MET A 486 16.39 24.56 -3.10
C MET A 486 15.21 23.58 -3.03
N LEU A 487 14.05 24.02 -2.51
CA LEU A 487 12.81 23.21 -2.51
C LEU A 487 12.37 22.88 -3.94
N ARG A 488 12.36 23.87 -4.85
CA ARG A 488 11.96 23.66 -6.25
C ARG A 488 12.93 22.73 -6.97
N ASP A 489 14.22 22.84 -6.69
CA ASP A 489 15.24 21.94 -7.23
C ASP A 489 15.05 20.51 -6.74
N ALA A 490 14.81 20.32 -5.44
CA ALA A 490 14.50 19.01 -4.86
C ALA A 490 13.24 18.38 -5.48
N ILE A 491 12.15 19.15 -5.62
CA ILE A 491 10.91 18.68 -6.25
C ILE A 491 11.11 18.36 -7.74
N THR A 492 11.93 19.15 -8.44
CA THR A 492 12.27 18.91 -9.85
C THR A 492 13.11 17.65 -10.00
N ALA A 493 14.10 17.43 -9.14
CA ALA A 493 14.92 16.23 -9.12
C ALA A 493 14.07 14.98 -8.84
N GLN A 494 13.20 15.04 -7.83
CA GLN A 494 12.24 13.98 -7.52
C GLN A 494 11.35 13.67 -8.72
N THR A 495 10.72 14.69 -9.32
CA THR A 495 9.83 14.51 -10.48
C THR A 495 10.57 13.91 -11.68
N LYS A 496 11.81 14.32 -11.94
CA LYS A 496 12.66 13.73 -12.99
C LYS A 496 12.93 12.25 -12.70
N TYR A 497 13.28 11.90 -11.47
CA TYR A 497 13.52 10.51 -11.08
C TYR A 497 12.24 9.66 -11.18
N THR A 498 11.08 10.20 -10.79
CA THR A 498 9.77 9.58 -11.03
C THR A 498 9.57 9.26 -12.51
N ILE A 499 9.82 10.22 -13.40
CA ILE A 499 9.67 10.01 -14.85
C ILE A 499 10.63 8.92 -15.35
N LEU A 500 11.89 8.92 -14.92
CA LEU A 500 12.86 7.86 -15.28
C LEU A 500 12.34 6.48 -14.84
N SER A 501 11.87 6.37 -13.60
CA SER A 501 11.43 5.10 -13.03
C SER A 501 10.20 4.55 -13.74
N ILE A 502 9.17 5.39 -13.93
CA ILE A 502 7.91 4.95 -14.57
C ILE A 502 8.05 4.69 -16.07
N THR A 503 9.14 5.13 -16.69
CA THR A 503 9.51 4.86 -18.09
C THR A 503 10.54 3.73 -18.23
N GLY A 504 10.89 3.05 -17.13
CA GLY A 504 11.80 1.89 -17.15
C GLY A 504 13.27 2.24 -17.34
N MET A 505 13.66 3.48 -17.02
CA MET A 505 15.02 4.02 -17.16
C MET A 505 15.73 4.23 -15.82
N ALA A 506 15.15 3.78 -14.70
CA ALA A 506 15.81 3.76 -13.39
C ALA A 506 16.78 2.59 -13.26
N ILE A 507 17.49 2.53 -12.13
CA ILE A 507 18.68 1.70 -11.96
C ILE A 507 18.43 0.36 -11.25
N ASP A 508 17.45 0.27 -10.36
CA ASP A 508 17.35 -0.85 -9.42
C ASP A 508 17.04 -2.16 -10.14
N ASN A 509 16.01 -2.18 -11.00
CA ASN A 509 15.72 -3.34 -11.83
C ASN A 509 16.89 -3.70 -12.76
N HIS A 510 17.60 -2.70 -13.27
CA HIS A 510 18.72 -2.92 -14.19
C HIS A 510 19.92 -3.56 -13.49
N LEU A 511 20.34 -3.02 -12.35
CA LEU A 511 21.40 -3.57 -11.51
C LEU A 511 21.03 -4.97 -10.99
N LEU A 512 19.76 -5.20 -10.63
CA LEU A 512 19.25 -6.53 -10.30
C LEU A 512 19.42 -7.50 -11.47
N GLY A 513 19.01 -7.11 -12.68
CA GLY A 513 19.15 -7.94 -13.89
C GLY A 513 20.60 -8.32 -14.18
N LEU A 514 21.53 -7.38 -14.02
CA LEU A 514 22.97 -7.64 -14.19
C LEU A 514 23.50 -8.59 -13.10
N ARG A 515 23.08 -8.41 -11.84
CA ARG A 515 23.47 -9.25 -10.70
C ARG A 515 23.00 -10.68 -10.87
N GLU A 516 21.71 -10.87 -11.19
CA GLU A 516 21.12 -12.20 -11.35
C GLU A 516 21.64 -12.92 -12.60
N LEU A 517 21.95 -12.20 -13.69
CA LEU A 517 22.62 -12.80 -14.83
C LEU A 517 24.02 -13.31 -14.50
N ALA A 518 24.80 -12.57 -13.69
CA ALA A 518 26.10 -13.05 -13.26
C ALA A 518 25.97 -14.37 -12.48
N HIS A 519 24.93 -14.48 -11.64
CA HIS A 519 24.60 -15.71 -10.93
C HIS A 519 24.15 -16.84 -11.87
N GLU A 520 23.25 -16.59 -12.83
CA GLU A 520 22.80 -17.58 -13.82
C GLU A 520 23.96 -18.12 -14.67
N LEU A 521 24.91 -17.25 -15.04
CA LEU A 521 26.11 -17.61 -15.78
C LEU A 521 27.17 -18.31 -14.90
N LYS A 522 26.88 -18.53 -13.62
CA LYS A 522 27.78 -19.16 -12.63
C LYS A 522 29.13 -18.45 -12.53
N MET A 523 29.12 -17.13 -12.70
CA MET A 523 30.30 -16.30 -12.51
C MET A 523 30.56 -16.10 -11.02
N GLU A 524 31.81 -15.82 -10.66
CA GLU A 524 32.09 -15.22 -9.36
C GLU A 524 31.33 -13.90 -9.27
N LYS A 525 30.70 -13.63 -8.11
CA LYS A 525 29.86 -12.45 -7.92
C LYS A 525 30.69 -11.19 -8.21
N PRO A 526 30.33 -10.36 -9.20
CA PRO A 526 31.10 -9.16 -9.53
C PRO A 526 31.27 -8.23 -8.32
N GLU A 527 32.45 -7.61 -8.18
CA GLU A 527 32.82 -6.80 -7.00
C GLU A 527 31.81 -5.68 -6.72
N ILE A 528 31.25 -5.05 -7.75
CA ILE A 528 30.20 -4.02 -7.60
C ILE A 528 29.02 -4.49 -6.75
N PHE A 529 28.64 -5.77 -6.81
CA PHE A 529 27.52 -6.31 -6.04
C PHE A 529 27.92 -6.83 -4.66
N GLN A 530 29.22 -6.89 -4.37
CA GLN A 530 29.79 -7.19 -3.05
C GLN A 530 30.19 -5.92 -2.29
N ASP A 531 30.35 -4.81 -3.00
CA ASP A 531 30.75 -3.53 -2.45
C ASP A 531 29.76 -3.04 -1.38
N GLU A 532 30.30 -2.44 -0.32
CA GLU A 532 29.53 -1.96 0.82
C GLU A 532 28.50 -0.90 0.37
N ALA A 533 28.88 -0.05 -0.59
CA ALA A 533 27.98 0.92 -1.19
C ALA A 533 26.74 0.26 -1.82
N PHE A 534 26.89 -0.87 -2.51
CA PHE A 534 25.76 -1.56 -3.12
C PHE A 534 24.84 -2.16 -2.05
N LEU A 535 25.42 -2.68 -0.96
CA LEU A 535 24.65 -3.19 0.19
C LEU A 535 23.87 -2.06 0.87
N ILE A 536 24.51 -0.94 1.17
CA ILE A 536 23.87 0.27 1.74
C ILE A 536 22.75 0.74 0.80
N SER A 537 23.00 0.77 -0.52
CA SER A 537 22.03 1.25 -1.50
C SER A 537 20.70 0.48 -1.49
N ASN A 538 20.70 -0.78 -1.03
CA ASN A 538 19.53 -1.66 -0.98
C ASN A 538 19.04 -1.92 0.46
N GLN A 539 19.60 -1.21 1.45
CA GLN A 539 19.05 -1.15 2.81
C GLN A 539 18.10 0.05 2.91
N PHE A 540 16.85 -0.15 2.53
CA PHE A 540 15.85 0.90 2.50
C PHE A 540 15.33 1.24 3.90
N ILE A 541 16.11 2.05 4.63
CA ILE A 541 15.77 2.54 5.97
C ILE A 541 14.49 3.36 5.96
N LEU A 542 14.16 4.02 4.85
CA LEU A 542 12.85 4.63 4.64
C LEU A 542 12.19 3.99 3.41
N SER A 543 11.14 3.21 3.63
CA SER A 543 10.37 2.57 2.55
C SER A 543 8.99 3.21 2.45
N THR A 544 8.66 3.71 1.26
CA THR A 544 7.50 4.59 1.05
C THR A 544 6.68 4.19 -0.16
N SER A 545 5.41 4.58 -0.16
CA SER A 545 4.53 4.43 -1.32
C SER A 545 3.32 5.35 -1.23
N GLN A 546 2.94 5.95 -2.35
CA GLN A 546 1.65 6.61 -2.48
C GLN A 546 0.55 5.60 -2.83
N VAL A 547 -0.49 5.51 -2.00
CA VAL A 547 -1.68 4.69 -2.28
C VAL A 547 -2.93 5.58 -2.26
N PRO A 548 -3.21 6.28 -3.38
CA PRO A 548 -4.30 7.23 -3.43
C PRO A 548 -5.65 6.51 -3.56
N THR A 549 -6.63 6.94 -2.77
CA THR A 549 -8.01 6.41 -2.80
C THR A 549 -9.01 7.53 -3.05
N THR A 550 -10.21 7.15 -3.48
CA THR A 550 -11.40 8.02 -3.65
C THR A 550 -12.51 7.69 -2.66
N VAL A 551 -12.36 6.60 -1.91
CA VAL A 551 -13.20 6.19 -0.78
C VAL A 551 -12.35 6.33 0.49
N GLU A 552 -12.98 6.61 1.62
CA GLU A 552 -12.35 6.75 2.95
C GLU A 552 -11.74 5.43 3.43
N MET A 553 -10.59 5.08 2.88
CA MET A 553 -9.81 3.91 3.24
C MET A 553 -8.33 4.24 3.12
N PHE A 554 -7.49 3.51 3.83
CA PHE A 554 -6.05 3.77 3.82
C PHE A 554 -5.26 2.46 3.84
N CYS A 555 -4.05 2.53 3.28
CA CYS A 555 -3.12 1.40 3.21
C CYS A 555 -1.99 1.58 4.22
N CYS A 556 -1.54 0.49 4.82
CA CYS A 556 -0.36 0.47 5.66
C CYS A 556 0.40 -0.87 5.58
N TYR A 557 1.67 -0.84 6.00
CA TYR A 557 2.61 -1.96 6.04
C TYR A 557 3.75 -1.67 7.02
N GLY A 558 4.51 -2.69 7.42
CA GLY A 558 5.68 -2.55 8.29
C GLY A 558 6.95 -2.09 7.56
N PRO A 559 8.03 -1.77 8.29
CA PRO A 559 9.34 -1.49 7.71
C PRO A 559 9.96 -2.71 7.02
N VAL A 560 10.85 -2.47 6.06
CA VAL A 560 11.57 -3.53 5.31
C VAL A 560 12.95 -3.88 5.88
N VAL A 561 13.44 -3.08 6.85
CA VAL A 561 14.68 -3.34 7.60
C VAL A 561 14.45 -3.08 9.10
N PRO A 562 15.19 -3.74 10.02
CA PRO A 562 14.95 -3.63 11.46
C PRO A 562 15.08 -2.22 12.03
N ASN A 563 15.91 -1.37 11.44
CA ASN A 563 16.16 0.01 11.87
C ASN A 563 15.47 1.05 10.98
N GLY A 564 14.40 0.66 10.29
CA GLY A 564 13.74 1.50 9.29
C GLY A 564 12.30 1.89 9.62
N TYR A 565 11.70 2.61 8.67
CA TYR A 565 10.31 3.03 8.68
C TYR A 565 9.58 2.52 7.43
N GLY A 566 8.31 2.15 7.60
CA GLY A 566 7.34 2.07 6.51
C GLY A 566 6.47 3.34 6.53
N ALA A 567 6.36 4.05 5.40
CA ALA A 567 5.55 5.27 5.31
C ALA A 567 4.65 5.25 4.07
N CYS A 568 3.41 4.81 4.25
CA CYS A 568 2.38 4.86 3.23
C CYS A 568 1.58 6.15 3.36
N TYR A 569 1.27 6.81 2.24
CA TYR A 569 0.51 8.05 2.26
C TYR A 569 -0.61 8.08 1.21
N ASN A 570 -1.71 8.72 1.58
CA ASN A 570 -2.91 8.89 0.77
C ASN A 570 -3.29 10.38 0.70
N PRO A 571 -2.81 11.10 -0.33
CA PRO A 571 -3.07 12.53 -0.45
C PRO A 571 -4.49 12.78 -1.00
N GLN A 572 -5.31 13.47 -0.22
CA GLN A 572 -6.65 13.95 -0.58
C GLN A 572 -6.62 15.43 -0.98
N SER A 573 -7.77 15.99 -1.35
CA SER A 573 -7.84 17.37 -1.85
C SER A 573 -7.39 18.39 -0.79
N ASP A 574 -7.83 18.19 0.44
CA ASP A 574 -7.72 19.10 1.59
C ASP A 574 -6.98 18.50 2.79
N HIS A 575 -6.64 17.22 2.77
CA HIS A 575 -5.88 16.54 3.81
C HIS A 575 -4.94 15.46 3.24
N ILE A 576 -4.05 14.91 4.07
CA ILE A 576 -3.15 13.81 3.71
C ILE A 576 -3.15 12.79 4.85
N ILE A 577 -3.45 11.53 4.55
CA ILE A 577 -3.35 10.45 5.54
C ILE A 577 -1.93 9.85 5.45
N PHE A 578 -1.26 9.74 6.58
CA PHE A 578 0.03 9.06 6.73
C PHE A 578 -0.13 7.84 7.62
N SER A 579 0.43 6.72 7.17
CA SER A 579 0.52 5.47 7.90
C SER A 579 2.00 5.15 8.10
N VAL A 580 2.51 5.48 9.28
CA VAL A 580 3.94 5.36 9.61
C VAL A 580 4.15 4.21 10.58
N SER A 581 5.02 3.28 10.21
CA SER A 581 5.41 2.13 11.02
C SER A 581 6.92 2.13 11.29
N SER A 582 7.31 1.57 12.43
CA SER A 582 8.69 1.28 12.82
C SER A 582 8.72 0.08 13.79
N PHE A 583 9.91 -0.29 14.29
CA PHE A 583 10.05 -1.37 15.27
C PHE A 583 10.56 -0.83 16.61
N LEU A 584 9.89 -1.22 17.70
CA LEU A 584 10.21 -0.81 19.08
C LEU A 584 11.57 -1.35 19.56
N ASP A 585 12.00 -2.50 19.02
CA ASP A 585 13.33 -3.08 19.31
C ASP A 585 14.48 -2.21 18.76
N SER A 586 14.21 -1.32 17.80
CA SER A 586 15.20 -0.39 17.28
C SER A 586 15.19 0.91 18.11
N PRO A 587 16.26 1.20 18.87
CA PRO A 587 16.34 2.44 19.66
C PRO A 587 16.51 3.69 18.78
N GLN A 588 16.72 3.50 17.48
CA GLN A 588 16.90 4.58 16.50
C GLN A 588 15.56 5.03 15.90
N THR A 589 14.46 4.33 16.12
CA THR A 589 13.19 4.58 15.44
C THR A 589 12.05 4.81 16.41
N CYS A 590 11.15 5.72 16.04
CA CYS A 590 9.91 5.99 16.75
C CYS A 590 8.90 6.57 15.74
N SER A 591 7.78 5.88 15.53
CA SER A 591 6.75 6.26 14.56
C SER A 591 6.09 7.58 14.95
N ALA A 592 5.81 7.78 16.24
CA ALA A 592 5.20 9.01 16.73
C ALA A 592 6.09 10.26 16.56
N GLU A 593 7.39 10.16 16.88
CA GLU A 593 8.31 11.28 16.67
C GLU A 593 8.54 11.56 15.18
N PHE A 594 8.58 10.52 14.35
CA PHE A 594 8.68 10.69 12.89
C PHE A 594 7.46 11.43 12.32
N VAL A 595 6.25 11.04 12.71
CA VAL A 595 5.01 11.74 12.32
C VAL A 595 5.03 13.19 12.79
N LYS A 596 5.44 13.46 14.02
CA LYS A 596 5.56 14.84 14.54
C LYS A 596 6.55 15.67 13.71
N CYS A 597 7.72 15.12 13.40
CA CYS A 597 8.70 15.79 12.54
C CYS A 597 8.17 16.02 11.11
N LEU A 598 7.37 15.08 10.59
CA LEU A 598 6.73 15.19 9.28
C LEU A 598 5.67 16.28 9.25
N VAL A 599 4.77 16.32 10.24
CA VAL A 599 3.75 17.37 10.37
C VAL A 599 4.42 18.74 10.46
N GLN A 600 5.42 18.90 11.32
CA GLN A 600 6.16 20.15 11.40
C GLN A 600 6.87 20.47 10.08
N GLY A 601 7.45 19.48 9.40
CA GLY A 601 8.08 19.67 8.10
C GLY A 601 7.09 20.17 7.03
N LEU A 602 5.89 19.59 6.98
CA LEU A 602 4.82 20.01 6.07
C LEU A 602 4.36 21.44 6.34
N MET A 603 4.20 21.83 7.61
CA MET A 603 3.86 23.20 8.01
C MET A 603 4.97 24.19 7.63
N ASP A 604 6.24 23.85 7.87
CA ASP A 604 7.36 24.74 7.56
C ASP A 604 7.54 24.95 6.05
N ILE A 605 7.28 23.91 5.23
CA ILE A 605 7.31 24.03 3.76
C ILE A 605 6.13 24.89 3.27
N GLU A 606 4.95 24.77 3.88
CA GLU A 606 3.82 25.65 3.59
C GLU A 606 4.14 27.12 3.92
N ASP A 607 4.68 27.39 5.11
CA ASP A 607 5.10 28.72 5.54
C ASP A 607 6.11 29.33 4.57
N LEU A 608 7.10 28.54 4.14
CA LEU A 608 8.08 28.94 3.13
C LEU A 608 7.41 29.35 1.81
N CYS A 609 6.50 28.52 1.30
CA CYS A 609 5.74 28.83 0.08
C CYS A 609 4.96 30.15 0.23
N ASN A 610 4.28 30.35 1.35
CA ASN A 610 3.42 31.51 1.60
C ASN A 610 4.22 32.82 1.73
N LYS A 611 5.36 32.80 2.42
CA LYS A 611 6.27 33.96 2.54
C LYS A 611 6.82 34.37 1.17
N CYS A 612 7.33 33.42 0.40
CA CYS A 612 7.90 33.70 -0.92
C CYS A 612 6.85 34.22 -1.89
N ASN A 613 5.64 33.65 -1.91
CA ASN A 613 4.55 34.14 -2.77
C ASN A 613 4.12 35.59 -2.43
N SER A 614 4.07 35.93 -1.15
CA SER A 614 3.72 37.28 -0.67
C SER A 614 4.78 38.33 -1.05
N SER A 615 6.06 37.95 -1.02
CA SER A 615 7.17 38.82 -1.43
C SER A 615 7.17 39.12 -2.94
N SER A 616 6.83 38.14 -3.79
CA SER A 616 6.67 38.34 -5.24
C SER A 616 5.49 39.26 -5.59
N ASN A 617 4.36 39.17 -4.87
CA ASN A 617 3.21 40.07 -5.06
C ASN A 617 3.51 41.52 -4.63
N THR A 618 4.35 41.70 -3.60
CA THR A 618 4.77 43.03 -3.15
C THR A 618 5.76 43.66 -4.13
N THR A 619 6.61 42.85 -4.77
CA THR A 619 7.56 43.30 -5.79
C THR A 619 6.85 43.67 -7.11
N GLN A 620 5.81 42.94 -7.50
CA GLN A 620 4.95 43.32 -8.63
C GLN A 620 4.13 44.59 -8.35
N LYS A 621 3.65 44.81 -7.11
CA LYS A 621 3.01 46.09 -6.72
C LYS A 621 3.99 47.27 -6.73
N LYS A 622 5.25 47.06 -6.36
CA LYS A 622 6.29 48.12 -6.44
C LYS A 622 6.70 48.45 -7.87
N GLN A 623 6.81 47.46 -8.77
CA GLN A 623 7.08 47.70 -10.19
C GLN A 623 5.90 48.35 -10.93
N GLY A 624 4.66 48.08 -10.50
CA GLY A 624 3.46 48.76 -11.02
C GLY A 624 3.29 50.22 -10.54
N GLN A 625 4.07 50.68 -9.57
CA GLN A 625 4.03 52.06 -9.05
C GLN A 625 5.18 52.95 -9.54
N THR A 626 6.09 52.44 -10.38
CA THR A 626 7.26 53.22 -10.87
C THR A 626 7.12 53.72 -12.32
N LEU A 627 5.91 53.67 -12.90
CA LEU A 627 5.65 54.07 -14.29
C LEU A 627 4.38 54.92 -14.43
N GLU A 628 4.25 55.98 -13.64
CA GLU A 628 3.31 57.07 -13.94
C GLU A 628 3.92 58.43 -13.56
N THR A 629 4.70 59.00 -14.48
CA THR A 629 4.85 60.47 -14.58
C THR A 629 5.02 60.90 -16.04
N HIS A 630 4.01 61.63 -16.50
CA HIS A 630 3.96 62.59 -17.61
C HIS A 630 4.16 62.11 -19.05
N THR A 631 3.06 62.08 -19.82
CA THR A 631 2.78 63.16 -20.80
C THR A 631 1.32 63.12 -21.29
N GLN A 632 0.63 64.25 -21.12
CA GLN A 632 -0.65 64.53 -21.77
C GLN A 632 -0.39 65.03 -23.19
N THR A 633 -1.10 64.45 -24.17
CA THR A 633 -1.65 65.21 -25.32
C THR A 633 -2.79 64.42 -25.96
N GLU A 634 -3.92 65.11 -26.11
CA GLU A 634 -5.16 64.66 -26.72
C GLU A 634 -5.02 64.47 -28.24
N THR A 635 -5.72 63.50 -28.84
CA THR A 635 -6.81 63.75 -29.83
C THR A 635 -7.41 62.45 -30.42
N ASN A 636 -8.76 62.40 -30.39
CA ASN A 636 -9.75 61.77 -31.28
C ASN A 636 -9.44 60.48 -32.08
N TRP A 637 -10.35 59.49 -32.04
CA TRP A 637 -11.35 59.19 -33.10
C TRP A 637 -12.29 58.02 -32.72
N GLN A 638 -13.50 58.06 -33.30
CA GLN A 638 -14.72 57.34 -32.95
C GLN A 638 -14.88 55.89 -33.49
N SER A 639 -15.67 55.11 -32.75
CA SER A 639 -16.73 54.17 -33.19
C SER A 639 -16.37 52.81 -33.83
N LYS A 640 -16.89 51.71 -33.26
CA LYS A 640 -18.18 51.08 -33.62
C LYS A 640 -18.36 49.72 -32.93
N THR A 641 -19.51 49.56 -32.26
CA THR A 641 -20.12 48.28 -31.87
C THR A 641 -21.02 47.77 -33.01
N PRO A 642 -21.38 46.48 -33.04
CA PRO A 642 -22.81 46.18 -33.11
C PRO A 642 -23.31 45.00 -32.24
N GLN A 643 -24.48 45.29 -31.66
CA GLN A 643 -25.63 44.54 -31.14
C GLN A 643 -25.78 43.00 -31.32
N ARG A 644 -26.02 42.33 -30.16
CA ARG A 644 -27.17 41.47 -29.71
C ARG A 644 -28.22 40.95 -30.74
N PRO A 645 -28.86 39.79 -30.46
CA PRO A 645 -30.07 39.80 -29.61
C PRO A 645 -30.18 38.65 -28.58
N ALA A 646 -31.09 38.89 -27.63
CA ALA A 646 -31.46 38.03 -26.51
C ALA A 646 -32.77 37.29 -26.81
N ASP A 647 -33.00 36.16 -26.15
CA ASP A 647 -34.36 35.69 -25.86
C ASP A 647 -34.47 35.12 -24.44
N LYS A 648 -35.60 35.42 -23.81
CA LYS A 648 -35.95 35.12 -22.41
C LYS A 648 -36.91 33.93 -22.36
N THR A 649 -36.86 33.12 -21.30
CA THR A 649 -38.06 32.68 -20.57
C THR A 649 -37.70 32.18 -19.17
N GLU A 650 -38.53 32.58 -18.20
CA GLU A 650 -38.39 32.39 -16.76
C GLU A 650 -39.02 31.07 -16.28
N SER A 651 -38.56 30.53 -15.14
CA SER A 651 -39.44 30.15 -14.02
C SER A 651 -38.65 29.78 -12.76
N GLN A 652 -39.25 30.11 -11.62
CA GLN A 652 -38.74 30.23 -10.26
C GLN A 652 -38.66 28.88 -9.51
N GLN A 653 -37.78 28.75 -8.50
CA GLN A 653 -38.15 28.64 -7.07
C GLN A 653 -36.98 28.30 -6.12
N ALA A 654 -36.84 29.16 -5.10
CA ALA A 654 -36.44 28.99 -3.69
C ALA A 654 -35.27 28.05 -3.26
N LEU A 655 -34.25 28.67 -2.66
CA LEU A 655 -33.23 28.08 -1.78
C LEU A 655 -33.67 28.17 -0.30
N PRO A 656 -33.45 27.16 0.55
CA PRO A 656 -33.53 27.32 1.99
C PRO A 656 -32.19 27.74 2.61
N GLN A 657 -32.25 28.80 3.44
CA GLN A 657 -31.20 29.23 4.36
C GLN A 657 -31.05 28.23 5.52
N PHE A 658 -29.81 27.84 5.84
CA PHE A 658 -29.49 27.16 7.10
C PHE A 658 -28.88 28.15 8.10
N VAL A 659 -29.50 28.19 9.28
CA VAL A 659 -29.16 29.01 10.43
C VAL A 659 -28.03 28.36 11.23
N LEU A 660 -26.95 29.11 11.45
CA LEU A 660 -25.88 28.81 12.41
C LEU A 660 -26.42 28.95 13.84
N LYS A 661 -26.26 27.90 14.66
CA LYS A 661 -26.40 27.98 16.13
C LYS A 661 -25.04 27.71 16.77
N THR A 662 -24.53 28.70 17.47
CA THR A 662 -23.45 28.61 18.46
C THR A 662 -23.97 27.97 19.77
N PRO A 663 -23.13 27.24 20.54
CA PRO A 663 -23.43 26.91 21.92
C PRO A 663 -22.83 27.94 22.88
N ASP A 664 -23.69 28.47 23.75
CA ASP A 664 -23.35 29.35 24.86
C ASP A 664 -22.90 28.55 26.09
N GLN A 665 -22.02 29.18 26.87
CA GLN A 665 -21.53 28.71 28.17
C GLN A 665 -22.61 28.80 29.25
N THR A 666 -22.59 27.90 30.24
CA THR A 666 -23.05 28.23 31.60
C THR A 666 -22.37 27.41 32.68
N LYS A 667 -22.26 28.05 33.84
CA LYS A 667 -21.33 27.87 34.96
C LYS A 667 -21.68 26.73 35.93
N VAL A 668 -20.61 26.14 36.48
CA VAL A 668 -20.27 25.95 37.91
C VAL A 668 -21.40 25.95 38.94
N GLU A 669 -21.49 24.86 39.70
CA GLU A 669 -21.70 24.91 41.17
C GLU A 669 -20.97 23.74 41.85
N ALA A 670 -20.34 24.06 42.98
CA ALA A 670 -19.50 23.18 43.79
C ALA A 670 -20.23 22.81 45.09
N GLN A 671 -20.11 21.57 45.56
CA GLN A 671 -20.26 21.25 46.99
C GLN A 671 -19.25 20.17 47.43
N THR A 672 -18.40 20.61 48.34
CA THR A 672 -17.56 19.88 49.30
C THR A 672 -18.35 18.89 50.16
N GLN A 673 -17.77 17.72 50.45
CA GLN A 673 -17.67 17.21 51.83
C GLN A 673 -16.59 16.12 52.01
N THR A 674 -15.83 16.33 53.07
CA THR A 674 -14.74 15.55 53.67
C THR A 674 -15.21 14.34 54.50
N SER A 675 -14.43 13.25 54.52
CA SER A 675 -14.05 12.45 55.72
C SER A 675 -13.20 11.25 55.25
N SER A 676 -11.90 11.18 55.52
CA SER A 676 -11.24 10.62 56.72
C SER A 676 -11.68 9.21 57.11
N GLN A 677 -10.83 8.20 56.85
CA GLN A 677 -10.23 7.37 57.91
C GLN A 677 -9.24 6.34 57.37
N ALA A 678 -8.13 6.24 58.09
CA ALA A 678 -7.04 5.28 57.93
C ALA A 678 -7.33 3.96 58.66
N LEU A 679 -6.64 2.88 58.27
CA LEU A 679 -6.03 1.80 59.10
C LEU A 679 -5.62 0.66 58.15
N LYS A 680 -4.32 0.46 57.87
CA LYS A 680 -3.34 -0.39 58.57
C LYS A 680 -3.54 -1.92 58.44
N ASN A 681 -2.47 -2.52 57.91
CA ASN A 681 -1.84 -3.80 58.29
C ASN A 681 -2.51 -5.13 57.95
N GLY A 682 -1.72 -6.03 57.37
CA GLY A 682 -2.02 -7.47 57.37
C GLY A 682 -1.14 -8.30 56.44
N SER A 683 0.05 -8.65 56.91
CA SER A 683 1.01 -9.56 56.29
C SER A 683 0.58 -11.05 56.30
N LYS A 684 1.14 -11.81 55.35
CA LYS A 684 1.45 -13.26 55.36
C LYS A 684 0.27 -14.26 55.39
N SER A 685 0.11 -15.02 54.31
CA SER A 685 0.61 -16.41 54.18
C SER A 685 0.43 -16.88 52.74
#